data_AF-A0A0G4ML23-F1
#
_entry.id   AF-A0A0G4ML23-F1
#
_cell.length_a   1.000
_cell.length_b   1.000
_cell.length_c   1.000
_cell.angle_alpha   90.00
_cell.angle_beta   90.00
_cell.angle_gamma   90.00
#
_symmetry.space_group_name_H-M   'P 1'
#
loop_
_entity.id
_entity.type
_entity.pdbx_description
1 polymer ?
#
loop_
_entity_poly.entity_id
_entity_poly.type
_entity_poly.pdbx_seq_one_letter_code
_entity_poly.pdbx_strand_id
1 'polypeptide(L)'
;MSSSNTTEPTRITILGTDNIVVDHGIWLNWVTKDLFDNVKSSTYVLVTDTNLYDTYVPPFKHAFDGAADTTVRPRLLTLAIPPGEISKSRQSKAHIEDWMLSQQCTRDTVIIALGGGVIGDMLGYVAATFMRGIRFVQVPTTLLAMVDSSIGGKTAIDTPMGKNLVGAFWQPSRIYIDLAFLETLPSREFINGMAEVIKTAAIWDENEFTALEANAPSIVAAVNQPTGPGRLLPIREILKRIVLGSARVKAEVVSSDEREGGLRNLLNFGHSIGHAYEALLTPQLLHGEAVAIGMVKEAELARYLGVLRPSAVARLAKCISSYGLPTSLGDKRVIKLTAGKRCPVDILLQKMAVDKKNDGRKKKIVLLSAIGKTYEPRATTVEDAAIKVMLSASTLVTPGVPTSLATTVTPPGSKSISNRALILAALGEGTCRIKNLLHSDDVEFMLTAITRLGGASYAWEDAGEVLVLTGKGGQLRASSDPLYLGNAGTASRFLTTVVALCSPADVSSTVLTGNARMQVRPIGPLVDALRSNGVSIDYLGPGKSLPLRIDAAGGFAGGVIELAATVSSQYVSSILMAAPYAKEPVTLRLVGGKPISQPYIDMTLAMMKAFGVQAERSSSDPNTYHIPKGTYKNPAEYTIESDASSATYPLAIAAITGTTCTVPNIGFSSLQGDARFAIDVLQPMGCTVQQTATSTTVTGPAPGGLLGLPHVDMEPMTDAFLTASVLAAVAAGTTKISGIANQRVKECNRIAAMREQLGKFGIATDEFDDGIIVTGQPLDTLKTPDAGVFCYDDHRVAMSFSVLSTVANAPVTILERECTGKTWPGWFKSDMLASHPTPIIALNMGALGKLSRVLNGFLTPVSHPALPFKAAPGQLSAAEIRRALFLLGNIDAQSFYLFGKPISKSRSPALHNSLFDLTGLPHKYGLVETDQADEVAAVIREPDFGGASVTIPLKLDVMPLLDQVSESAKVIGAVNTIIPIPLDGSQKRRLLGDNTDWRGMVHCLESIGVASESTAGTTTASALVIGSGGTTRAAIFALKSHGYHPIYMLARNEQSLETIRASFPADFDLRALGGPAEASALAVAPTVVISTIPADKPMDPSLRETLEVVLKSPVSDERTRVLLEMAYQPRHTAAMRLAEDAGWRTIPGAEVLAAQGWHQFQMWTDITPRFIDAQAAVNGDVLPTSTD
;
A
#
# COMPACT_ATOMS: atom_id res chain seq x y z
N MET A 1 39.35 14.04 -43.65
CA MET A 1 40.30 14.68 -42.70
C MET A 1 39.80 16.08 -42.42
N SER A 2 39.53 16.40 -41.16
CA SER A 2 39.56 17.77 -40.63
C SER A 2 40.27 17.69 -39.29
N SER A 3 41.12 18.67 -38.98
CA SER A 3 41.90 18.68 -37.75
C SER A 3 41.07 19.25 -36.61
N SER A 4 40.46 18.38 -35.80
CA SER A 4 39.87 18.78 -34.53
C SER A 4 40.97 19.11 -33.53
N ASN A 5 40.98 20.33 -33.00
CA ASN A 5 41.82 20.70 -31.86
C ASN A 5 41.37 19.86 -30.64
N THR A 6 42.12 18.82 -30.29
CA THR A 6 41.86 18.00 -29.11
C THR A 6 42.28 18.75 -27.84
N THR A 7 41.32 19.46 -27.24
CA THR A 7 41.44 19.93 -25.85
C THR A 7 41.67 18.75 -24.92
N GLU A 8 42.59 18.89 -23.97
CA GLU A 8 42.86 17.84 -22.98
C GLU A 8 41.63 17.63 -22.06
N PRO A 9 41.22 16.39 -21.78
CA PRO A 9 40.04 16.13 -20.93
C PRO A 9 40.26 16.64 -19.50
N THR A 10 39.16 17.06 -18.85
CA THR A 10 39.24 17.68 -17.52
C THR A 10 39.65 16.65 -16.46
N ARG A 11 40.66 16.97 -15.65
CA ARG A 11 41.13 16.11 -14.54
C ARG A 11 40.57 16.55 -13.19
N ILE A 12 40.44 15.62 -12.24
CA ILE A 12 40.18 15.90 -10.82
C ILE A 12 41.20 15.11 -9.98
N THR A 13 41.86 15.82 -9.07
CA THR A 13 42.82 15.24 -8.11
C THR A 13 42.09 14.44 -7.01
N ILE A 14 42.56 13.23 -6.73
CA ILE A 14 42.13 12.42 -5.59
C ILE A 14 43.35 11.76 -4.95
N LEU A 15 43.43 11.77 -3.61
CA LEU A 15 44.55 11.22 -2.83
C LEU A 15 45.93 11.72 -3.34
N GLY A 16 46.00 13.00 -3.73
CA GLY A 16 47.21 13.64 -4.26
C GLY A 16 47.55 13.33 -5.72
N THR A 17 46.65 12.71 -6.50
CA THR A 17 46.91 12.30 -7.88
C THR A 17 45.74 12.55 -8.84
N ASP A 18 46.04 13.00 -10.07
CA ASP A 18 45.04 13.33 -11.10
C ASP A 18 44.54 12.09 -11.86
N ASN A 19 43.90 11.18 -11.11
CA ASN A 19 43.45 9.89 -11.60
C ASN A 19 42.00 9.88 -12.09
N ILE A 20 41.20 10.91 -11.81
CA ILE A 20 39.85 11.06 -12.35
C ILE A 20 39.93 11.92 -13.62
N VAL A 21 39.40 11.40 -14.72
CA VAL A 21 39.35 12.07 -16.03
C VAL A 21 37.90 12.16 -16.48
N VAL A 22 37.45 13.35 -16.85
CA VAL A 22 36.05 13.68 -17.13
C VAL A 22 35.92 14.43 -18.45
N ASP A 23 35.32 13.81 -19.46
CA ASP A 23 34.82 14.51 -20.64
C ASP A 23 33.74 13.71 -21.39
N HIS A 24 33.52 13.98 -22.68
CA HIS A 24 32.54 13.31 -23.55
C HIS A 24 33.23 12.73 -24.78
N GLY A 25 33.00 11.45 -25.08
CA GLY A 25 33.57 10.72 -26.22
C GLY A 25 35.01 10.21 -26.03
N ILE A 26 35.49 10.12 -24.78
CA ILE A 26 36.86 9.66 -24.46
C ILE A 26 37.04 8.14 -24.55
N TRP A 27 35.97 7.34 -24.42
CA TRP A 27 36.03 5.87 -24.29
C TRP A 27 36.77 5.19 -25.45
N LEU A 28 36.47 5.57 -26.69
CA LEU A 28 37.11 5.02 -27.90
C LEU A 28 38.31 5.83 -28.39
N ASN A 29 38.35 7.13 -28.08
CA ASN A 29 39.30 8.08 -28.69
C ASN A 29 40.52 8.41 -27.80
N TRP A 30 40.49 8.08 -26.51
CA TRP A 30 41.51 8.52 -25.55
C TRP A 30 41.86 7.46 -24.48
N VAL A 31 40.87 6.73 -23.94
CA VAL A 31 41.10 5.77 -22.84
C VAL A 31 42.06 4.65 -23.22
N THR A 32 41.99 4.13 -24.45
CA THR A 32 42.93 3.11 -24.96
C THR A 32 44.38 3.60 -24.91
N LYS A 33 44.62 4.88 -25.21
CA LYS A 33 45.95 5.48 -25.13
C LYS A 33 46.42 5.66 -23.68
N ASP A 34 45.60 6.21 -22.78
CA ASP A 34 46.01 6.37 -21.37
C ASP A 34 46.27 5.02 -20.67
N LEU A 35 45.55 3.95 -21.04
CA LEU A 35 45.84 2.60 -20.58
C LEU A 35 47.23 2.09 -21.01
N PHE A 36 47.66 2.38 -22.25
CA PHE A 36 48.98 1.99 -22.75
C PHE A 36 50.10 2.94 -22.32
N ASP A 37 49.85 4.23 -22.13
CA ASP A 37 50.87 5.18 -21.67
C ASP A 37 51.09 5.08 -20.15
N ASN A 38 50.00 5.04 -19.36
CA ASN A 38 50.02 5.23 -17.91
C ASN A 38 49.58 4.01 -17.07
N VAL A 39 48.91 3.00 -17.65
CA VAL A 39 48.39 1.81 -16.91
C VAL A 39 48.89 0.48 -17.50
N LYS A 40 50.17 0.46 -17.93
CA LYS A 40 50.84 -0.64 -18.67
C LYS A 40 50.67 -2.02 -18.02
N SER A 41 50.24 -3.02 -18.80
CA SER A 41 50.11 -4.44 -18.41
C SER A 41 50.30 -5.36 -19.63
N SER A 42 50.61 -6.65 -19.42
CA SER A 42 50.50 -7.67 -20.48
C SER A 42 49.05 -8.10 -20.72
N THR A 43 48.19 -7.95 -19.71
CA THR A 43 46.86 -8.56 -19.65
C THR A 43 45.85 -7.56 -19.11
N TYR A 44 44.95 -7.10 -19.98
CA TYR A 44 43.79 -6.28 -19.60
C TYR A 44 42.55 -7.17 -19.57
N VAL A 45 41.73 -7.03 -18.54
CA VAL A 45 40.51 -7.83 -18.31
C VAL A 45 39.32 -6.89 -18.18
N LEU A 46 38.58 -6.71 -19.28
CA LEU A 46 37.37 -5.89 -19.29
C LEU A 46 36.18 -6.76 -18.88
N VAL A 47 35.50 -6.38 -17.80
CA VAL A 47 34.28 -7.05 -17.36
C VAL A 47 33.15 -6.02 -17.22
N THR A 48 31.96 -6.43 -17.66
CA THR A 48 30.75 -5.59 -17.71
C THR A 48 29.52 -6.47 -17.52
N ASP A 49 28.31 -5.91 -17.65
CA ASP A 49 27.06 -6.68 -17.64
C ASP A 49 26.52 -6.99 -19.05
N THR A 50 25.59 -7.94 -19.15
CA THR A 50 25.00 -8.37 -20.42
C THR A 50 24.21 -7.28 -21.17
N ASN A 51 23.81 -6.18 -20.52
CA ASN A 51 23.11 -5.09 -21.19
C ASN A 51 24.09 -4.17 -21.92
N LEU A 52 25.29 -4.01 -21.36
CA LEU A 52 26.35 -3.13 -21.89
C LEU A 52 27.27 -3.83 -22.89
N TYR A 53 27.46 -5.15 -22.76
CA TYR A 53 28.50 -5.91 -23.48
C TYR A 53 28.49 -5.68 -24.99
N ASP A 54 27.43 -6.07 -25.70
CA ASP A 54 27.36 -6.02 -27.17
C ASP A 54 27.40 -4.58 -27.73
N THR A 55 27.01 -3.59 -26.92
CA THR A 55 27.00 -2.17 -27.32
C THR A 55 28.39 -1.53 -27.22
N TYR A 56 29.14 -1.83 -26.15
CA TYR A 56 30.33 -1.06 -25.80
C TYR A 56 31.65 -1.83 -25.85
N VAL A 57 31.63 -3.16 -25.79
CA VAL A 57 32.84 -3.99 -25.75
C VAL A 57 33.42 -4.25 -27.16
N PRO A 58 32.64 -4.62 -28.20
CA PRO A 58 33.20 -4.79 -29.54
C PRO A 58 33.86 -3.52 -30.13
N PRO A 59 33.27 -2.31 -30.01
CA PRO A 59 33.92 -1.08 -30.48
C PRO A 59 35.20 -0.75 -29.69
N PHE A 60 35.19 -0.95 -28.37
CA PHE A 60 36.39 -0.73 -27.55
C PHE A 60 37.50 -1.72 -27.88
N LYS A 61 37.17 -3.01 -28.10
CA LYS A 61 38.17 -4.00 -28.52
C LYS A 61 38.83 -3.59 -29.84
N HIS A 62 38.04 -3.11 -30.82
CA HIS A 62 38.59 -2.63 -32.09
C HIS A 62 39.54 -1.43 -31.89
N ALA A 63 39.16 -0.45 -31.05
CA ALA A 63 40.01 0.70 -30.72
C ALA A 63 41.28 0.29 -29.95
N PHE A 64 41.19 -0.71 -29.05
CA PHE A 64 42.31 -1.25 -28.29
C PHE A 64 43.30 -2.02 -29.18
N ASP A 65 42.80 -2.92 -30.03
CA ASP A 65 43.61 -3.68 -30.99
C ASP A 65 44.33 -2.75 -31.99
N GLY A 66 43.69 -1.62 -32.34
CA GLY A 66 44.24 -0.59 -33.25
C GLY A 66 45.25 0.37 -32.61
N ALA A 67 45.15 0.64 -31.30
CA ALA A 67 46.06 1.52 -30.58
C ALA A 67 47.34 0.82 -30.06
N ALA A 68 47.42 -0.51 -30.17
CA ALA A 68 48.55 -1.32 -29.72
C ALA A 68 49.70 -1.34 -30.76
N ASP A 69 50.61 -0.36 -30.63
CA ASP A 69 51.90 -0.31 -31.35
C ASP A 69 52.87 -1.42 -30.86
N THR A 70 54.05 -1.47 -31.45
CA THR A 70 54.73 -2.72 -31.87
C THR A 70 55.60 -3.43 -30.82
N THR A 71 56.13 -4.59 -31.24
CA THR A 71 56.98 -5.58 -30.53
C THR A 71 56.27 -6.61 -29.64
N VAL A 72 55.55 -6.23 -28.58
CA VAL A 72 54.80 -7.18 -27.74
C VAL A 72 53.39 -6.65 -27.47
N ARG A 73 52.38 -7.25 -28.11
CA ARG A 73 50.98 -6.84 -27.92
C ARG A 73 50.41 -7.36 -26.60
N PRO A 74 49.81 -6.49 -25.75
CA PRO A 74 49.05 -6.94 -24.60
C PRO A 74 47.72 -7.58 -25.05
N ARG A 75 47.24 -8.57 -24.30
CA ARG A 75 45.94 -9.20 -24.56
C ARG A 75 44.81 -8.47 -23.83
N LEU A 76 43.67 -8.33 -24.50
CA LEU A 76 42.40 -7.92 -23.91
C LEU A 76 41.47 -9.12 -23.80
N LEU A 77 41.15 -9.50 -22.57
CA LEU A 77 40.16 -10.53 -22.23
C LEU A 77 38.84 -9.85 -21.86
N THR A 78 37.70 -10.48 -22.18
CA THR A 78 36.37 -9.88 -22.03
C THR A 78 35.38 -10.86 -21.39
N LEU A 79 34.55 -10.38 -20.47
CA LEU A 79 33.51 -11.17 -19.78
C LEU A 79 32.25 -10.31 -19.54
N ALA A 80 31.08 -10.95 -19.64
CA ALA A 80 29.81 -10.39 -19.21
C ALA A 80 29.28 -11.15 -17.98
N ILE A 81 28.72 -10.44 -17.00
CA ILE A 81 27.97 -11.03 -15.88
C ILE A 81 26.50 -10.56 -15.90
N PRO A 82 25.57 -11.21 -15.18
CA PRO A 82 24.19 -10.73 -15.10
C PRO A 82 24.09 -9.29 -14.53
N PRO A 83 23.15 -8.46 -14.99
CA PRO A 83 22.99 -7.09 -14.51
C PRO A 83 22.28 -7.01 -13.16
N GLY A 84 22.44 -5.88 -12.47
CA GLY A 84 21.72 -5.55 -11.24
C GLY A 84 22.28 -6.19 -9.96
N GLU A 85 21.72 -5.79 -8.83
CA GLU A 85 22.36 -5.95 -7.50
C GLU A 85 22.64 -7.40 -7.08
N ILE A 86 21.90 -8.38 -7.62
CA ILE A 86 22.14 -9.81 -7.39
C ILE A 86 23.57 -10.22 -7.78
N SER A 87 24.20 -9.53 -8.74
CA SER A 87 25.58 -9.80 -9.14
C SER A 87 26.64 -9.30 -8.15
N LYS A 88 26.29 -8.50 -7.14
CA LYS A 88 27.19 -8.21 -6.00
C LYS A 88 27.10 -9.34 -4.97
N SER A 89 27.52 -10.54 -5.37
CA SER A 89 27.42 -11.75 -4.56
C SER A 89 28.74 -12.54 -4.48
N ARG A 90 28.83 -13.43 -3.49
CA ARG A 90 29.94 -14.39 -3.36
C ARG A 90 30.06 -15.31 -4.60
N GLN A 91 28.93 -15.66 -5.22
CA GLN A 91 28.89 -16.54 -6.39
C GLN A 91 29.43 -15.84 -7.63
N SER A 92 29.02 -14.59 -7.88
CA SER A 92 29.55 -13.79 -9.00
C SER A 92 31.05 -13.51 -8.80
N LYS A 93 31.48 -13.23 -7.57
CA LYS A 93 32.91 -13.07 -7.24
C LYS A 93 33.73 -14.30 -7.66
N ALA A 94 33.34 -15.48 -7.17
CA ALA A 94 34.03 -16.73 -7.47
C ALA A 94 34.03 -17.03 -8.99
N HIS A 95 32.90 -16.85 -9.67
CA HIS A 95 32.80 -17.05 -11.11
C HIS A 95 33.79 -16.20 -11.92
N ILE A 96 33.95 -14.91 -11.56
CA ILE A 96 34.92 -14.01 -12.21
C ILE A 96 36.35 -14.44 -11.90
N GLU A 97 36.66 -14.77 -10.64
CA GLU A 97 38.01 -15.18 -10.21
C GLU A 97 38.44 -16.52 -10.83
N ASP A 98 37.57 -17.53 -10.82
CA ASP A 98 37.82 -18.84 -11.43
C ASP A 98 37.98 -18.72 -12.94
N TRP A 99 37.18 -17.86 -13.60
CA TRP A 99 37.37 -17.56 -15.02
C TRP A 99 38.71 -16.86 -15.27
N MET A 100 39.09 -15.84 -14.49
CA MET A 100 40.40 -15.18 -14.62
C MET A 100 41.57 -16.14 -14.42
N LEU A 101 41.46 -17.09 -13.49
CA LEU A 101 42.44 -18.17 -13.29
C LEU A 101 42.48 -19.12 -14.50
N SER A 102 41.33 -19.49 -15.07
CA SER A 102 41.27 -20.31 -16.30
C SER A 102 41.97 -19.64 -17.50
N GLN A 103 41.90 -18.31 -17.58
CA GLN A 103 42.57 -17.51 -18.60
C GLN A 103 44.05 -17.22 -18.27
N GLN A 104 44.61 -17.80 -17.21
CA GLN A 104 45.99 -17.58 -16.78
C GLN A 104 46.31 -16.08 -16.54
N CYS A 105 45.39 -15.33 -15.91
CA CYS A 105 45.65 -13.95 -15.49
C CYS A 105 46.70 -13.94 -14.37
N THR A 106 47.71 -13.06 -14.46
CA THR A 106 48.79 -12.96 -13.47
C THR A 106 48.66 -11.69 -12.60
N ARG A 107 49.60 -11.44 -11.69
CA ARG A 107 49.58 -10.27 -10.80
C ARG A 107 49.80 -8.94 -11.54
N ASP A 108 50.27 -8.97 -12.79
CA ASP A 108 50.40 -7.77 -13.62
C ASP A 108 49.07 -7.28 -14.21
N THR A 109 48.03 -8.11 -14.18
CA THR A 109 46.71 -7.86 -14.78
C THR A 109 46.11 -6.51 -14.38
N VAL A 110 45.45 -5.84 -15.32
CA VAL A 110 44.64 -4.65 -15.09
C VAL A 110 43.18 -4.98 -15.40
N ILE A 111 42.30 -4.91 -14.40
CA ILE A 111 40.84 -5.01 -14.63
C ILE A 111 40.31 -3.67 -15.13
N ILE A 112 39.44 -3.70 -16.14
CA ILE A 112 38.67 -2.55 -16.64
C ILE A 112 37.21 -2.77 -16.24
N ALA A 113 36.73 -2.01 -15.25
CA ALA A 113 35.37 -2.12 -14.74
C ALA A 113 34.42 -1.20 -15.52
N LEU A 114 33.76 -1.74 -16.54
CA LEU A 114 32.84 -1.00 -17.41
C LEU A 114 31.40 -1.20 -16.94
N GLY A 115 30.81 -0.23 -16.23
CA GLY A 115 29.41 -0.34 -15.82
C GLY A 115 28.95 0.65 -14.76
N GLY A 116 27.79 0.36 -14.16
CA GLY A 116 27.29 1.06 -12.97
C GLY A 116 27.97 0.60 -11.68
N GLY A 117 27.49 1.09 -10.54
CA GLY A 117 28.05 0.76 -9.21
C GLY A 117 28.10 -0.74 -8.89
N VAL A 118 27.16 -1.54 -9.42
CA VAL A 118 27.20 -3.01 -9.33
C VAL A 118 28.53 -3.58 -9.84
N ILE A 119 28.93 -3.14 -11.03
CA ILE A 119 30.16 -3.57 -11.70
C ILE A 119 31.38 -2.97 -11.00
N GLY A 120 31.33 -1.68 -10.64
CA GLY A 120 32.42 -0.99 -9.96
C GLY A 120 32.77 -1.57 -8.59
N ASP A 121 31.77 -1.88 -7.76
CA ASP A 121 31.96 -2.50 -6.44
C ASP A 121 32.46 -3.94 -6.58
N MET A 122 31.84 -4.73 -7.46
CA MET A 122 32.15 -6.16 -7.61
C MET A 122 33.56 -6.37 -8.16
N LEU A 123 33.92 -5.66 -9.23
CA LEU A 123 35.23 -5.79 -9.87
C LEU A 123 36.34 -5.11 -9.09
N GLY A 124 36.04 -4.02 -8.38
CA GLY A 124 36.97 -3.46 -7.41
C GLY A 124 37.30 -4.46 -6.29
N TYR A 125 36.33 -5.25 -5.83
CA TYR A 125 36.56 -6.25 -4.79
C TYR A 125 37.25 -7.52 -5.31
N VAL A 126 37.01 -7.91 -6.57
CA VAL A 126 37.85 -8.90 -7.27
C VAL A 126 39.29 -8.37 -7.38
N ALA A 127 39.50 -7.14 -7.86
CA ALA A 127 40.83 -6.54 -7.97
C ALA A 127 41.57 -6.46 -6.62
N ALA A 128 40.85 -6.19 -5.53
CA ALA A 128 41.40 -6.13 -4.18
C ALA A 128 41.88 -7.49 -3.64
N THR A 129 41.33 -8.60 -4.14
CA THR A 129 41.53 -9.94 -3.55
C THR A 129 42.25 -10.92 -4.49
N PHE A 130 42.06 -10.81 -5.80
CA PHE A 130 42.77 -11.60 -6.81
C PHE A 130 44.28 -11.43 -6.65
N MET A 131 45.00 -12.54 -6.46
CA MET A 131 46.45 -12.57 -6.14
C MET A 131 46.90 -11.64 -5.00
N ARG A 132 46.00 -11.34 -4.03
CA ARG A 132 46.20 -10.37 -2.93
C ARG A 132 46.43 -8.93 -3.40
N GLY A 133 45.67 -8.51 -4.41
CA GLY A 133 45.67 -7.14 -4.94
C GLY A 133 46.34 -7.05 -6.31
N ILE A 134 45.54 -6.64 -7.31
CA ILE A 134 45.96 -6.23 -8.65
C ILE A 134 45.36 -4.86 -9.01
N ARG A 135 45.87 -4.26 -10.09
CA ARG A 135 45.43 -2.93 -10.55
C ARG A 135 44.05 -3.03 -11.21
N PHE A 136 43.27 -1.96 -11.11
CA PHE A 136 42.04 -1.81 -11.89
C PHE A 136 41.74 -0.35 -12.21
N VAL A 137 40.86 -0.13 -13.18
CA VAL A 137 40.33 1.18 -13.56
C VAL A 137 38.80 1.13 -13.55
N GLN A 138 38.18 2.25 -13.20
CA GLN A 138 36.72 2.42 -13.27
C GLN A 138 36.34 3.11 -14.60
N VAL A 139 35.31 2.61 -15.27
CA VAL A 139 34.66 3.24 -16.43
C VAL A 139 33.16 3.34 -16.14
N PRO A 140 32.73 4.33 -15.32
CA PRO A 140 31.34 4.46 -14.89
C PRO A 140 30.40 4.79 -16.06
N THR A 141 29.40 3.94 -16.30
CA THR A 141 28.41 4.14 -17.39
C THR A 141 27.06 4.70 -16.92
N THR A 142 26.79 4.70 -15.61
CA THR A 142 25.57 5.28 -15.03
C THR A 142 25.87 6.59 -14.31
N LEU A 143 24.91 7.52 -14.27
CA LEU A 143 25.09 8.80 -13.56
C LEU A 143 25.53 8.59 -12.10
N LEU A 144 24.88 7.66 -11.39
CA LEU A 144 25.24 7.23 -10.03
C LEU A 144 26.73 6.87 -9.90
N ALA A 145 27.27 6.12 -10.87
CA ALA A 145 28.66 5.69 -10.83
C ALA A 145 29.64 6.83 -11.17
N MET A 146 29.25 7.78 -12.01
CA MET A 146 30.04 8.96 -12.36
C MET A 146 30.14 9.96 -11.21
N VAL A 147 29.05 10.15 -10.46
CA VAL A 147 28.94 11.18 -9.41
C VAL A 147 29.31 10.66 -8.01
N ASP A 148 29.13 9.37 -7.77
CA ASP A 148 29.37 8.73 -6.48
C ASP A 148 30.19 7.43 -6.60
N SER A 149 29.63 6.32 -7.09
CA SER A 149 30.11 4.99 -6.65
C SER A 149 31.51 4.59 -7.15
N SER A 150 31.95 5.09 -8.32
CA SER A 150 33.32 4.79 -8.80
C SER A 150 34.42 5.44 -7.97
N ILE A 151 34.09 6.51 -7.23
CA ILE A 151 35.07 7.41 -6.61
C ILE A 151 35.41 6.97 -5.19
N GLY A 152 36.71 6.79 -4.95
CA GLY A 152 37.28 6.57 -3.63
C GLY A 152 37.27 5.13 -3.12
N GLY A 153 37.16 4.14 -4.01
CA GLY A 153 37.64 2.79 -3.75
C GLY A 153 36.93 2.01 -2.64
N LYS A 154 35.69 2.34 -2.28
CA LYS A 154 34.83 1.39 -1.56
C LYS A 154 34.46 0.29 -2.56
N THR A 155 34.64 -0.98 -2.18
CA THR A 155 34.34 -2.14 -3.03
C THR A 155 33.69 -3.21 -2.17
N ALA A 156 32.59 -3.83 -2.61
CA ALA A 156 31.78 -4.68 -1.73
C ALA A 156 30.85 -5.66 -2.46
N ILE A 157 30.37 -6.64 -1.70
CA ILE A 157 29.26 -7.53 -2.03
C ILE A 157 28.19 -7.50 -0.94
N ASP A 158 26.96 -7.78 -1.35
CA ASP A 158 25.82 -7.97 -0.47
C ASP A 158 25.81 -9.38 0.13
N THR A 159 25.03 -9.54 1.20
CA THR A 159 24.77 -10.84 1.82
C THR A 159 23.29 -10.92 2.23
N PRO A 160 22.73 -12.11 2.55
CA PRO A 160 21.36 -12.22 3.05
C PRO A 160 21.03 -11.38 4.31
N MET A 161 22.05 -10.88 5.02
CA MET A 161 21.87 -9.98 6.17
C MET A 161 21.75 -8.50 5.78
N GLY A 162 22.25 -8.08 4.61
CA GLY A 162 22.18 -6.69 4.17
C GLY A 162 23.28 -6.24 3.20
N LYS A 163 23.24 -4.92 2.94
CA LYS A 163 24.01 -4.17 1.93
C LYS A 163 25.50 -4.05 2.24
N ASN A 164 26.34 -4.33 1.25
CA ASN A 164 27.76 -3.97 1.23
C ASN A 164 28.53 -4.39 2.51
N LEU A 165 28.20 -5.56 3.08
CA LEU A 165 28.69 -6.00 4.40
C LEU A 165 30.04 -6.73 4.35
N VAL A 166 30.47 -7.18 3.17
CA VAL A 166 31.78 -7.81 2.95
C VAL A 166 32.43 -7.12 1.75
N GLY A 167 33.69 -6.71 1.87
CA GLY A 167 34.34 -5.87 0.88
C GLY A 167 35.76 -5.45 1.25
N ALA A 168 36.31 -4.48 0.51
CA ALA A 168 37.62 -3.89 0.76
C ALA A 168 37.66 -2.40 0.39
N PHE A 169 38.59 -1.65 0.99
CA PHE A 169 39.03 -0.36 0.45
C PHE A 169 40.17 -0.63 -0.54
N TRP A 170 39.93 -0.35 -1.82
CA TRP A 170 40.88 -0.57 -2.92
C TRP A 170 40.70 0.52 -4.00
N GLN A 171 41.70 1.39 -4.13
CA GLN A 171 41.61 2.54 -5.04
C GLN A 171 41.88 2.13 -6.50
N PRO A 172 41.07 2.58 -7.47
CA PRO A 172 41.37 2.39 -8.88
C PRO A 172 42.57 3.26 -9.30
N SER A 173 43.38 2.76 -10.23
CA SER A 173 44.50 3.50 -10.81
C SER A 173 44.05 4.65 -11.70
N ARG A 174 42.84 4.56 -12.28
CA ARG A 174 42.17 5.61 -13.07
C ARG A 174 40.64 5.50 -12.94
N ILE A 175 39.95 6.62 -13.08
CA ILE A 175 38.49 6.71 -13.20
C ILE A 175 38.18 7.50 -14.48
N TYR A 176 37.63 6.82 -15.49
CA TYR A 176 37.36 7.39 -16.81
C TYR A 176 35.86 7.70 -16.97
N ILE A 177 35.47 8.92 -16.62
CA ILE A 177 34.09 9.41 -16.71
C ILE A 177 33.86 9.92 -18.14
N ASP A 178 33.22 9.09 -18.97
CA ASP A 178 32.72 9.50 -20.29
C ASP A 178 31.22 9.81 -20.24
N LEU A 179 30.88 11.09 -20.33
CA LEU A 179 29.50 11.56 -20.31
C LEU A 179 28.64 11.00 -21.46
N ALA A 180 29.22 10.46 -22.53
CA ALA A 180 28.49 9.87 -23.66
C ALA A 180 27.70 8.59 -23.27
N PHE A 181 28.10 7.87 -22.22
CA PHE A 181 27.34 6.72 -21.72
C PHE A 181 25.93 7.10 -21.24
N LEU A 182 25.70 8.37 -20.85
CA LEU A 182 24.39 8.84 -20.42
C LEU A 182 23.36 8.91 -21.57
N GLU A 183 23.78 8.93 -22.83
CA GLU A 183 22.88 9.04 -23.98
C GLU A 183 21.99 7.79 -24.18
N THR A 184 22.50 6.61 -23.82
CA THR A 184 21.77 5.33 -23.85
C THR A 184 21.14 4.95 -22.49
N LEU A 185 21.58 5.58 -21.39
CA LEU A 185 21.14 5.25 -20.04
C LEU A 185 19.61 5.36 -19.89
N PRO A 186 18.89 4.30 -19.43
CA PRO A 186 17.44 4.37 -19.24
C PRO A 186 17.04 5.47 -18.26
N SER A 187 15.90 6.13 -18.51
CA SER A 187 15.44 7.28 -17.74
C SER A 187 15.32 7.00 -16.23
N ARG A 188 14.94 5.76 -15.86
CA ARG A 188 14.91 5.32 -14.45
C ARG A 188 16.31 5.29 -13.81
N GLU A 189 17.33 4.80 -14.51
CA GLU A 189 18.71 4.75 -13.99
C GLU A 189 19.39 6.14 -13.96
N PHE A 190 18.95 7.04 -14.84
CA PHE A 190 19.35 8.44 -14.75
C PHE A 190 18.76 9.10 -13.49
N ILE A 191 17.45 8.93 -13.25
CA ILE A 191 16.76 9.44 -12.06
C ILE A 191 17.31 8.79 -10.77
N ASN A 192 17.60 7.48 -10.80
CA ASN A 192 18.30 6.75 -9.74
C ASN A 192 19.61 7.45 -9.34
N GLY A 193 20.43 7.86 -10.32
CA GLY A 193 21.66 8.61 -10.08
C GLY A 193 21.48 10.04 -9.56
N MET A 194 20.34 10.69 -9.83
CA MET A 194 20.05 12.03 -9.27
C MET A 194 19.90 12.02 -7.75
N ALA A 195 19.59 10.89 -7.12
CA ALA A 195 19.53 10.78 -5.66
C ALA A 195 20.89 11.10 -5.01
N GLU A 196 21.98 10.58 -5.58
CA GLU A 196 23.34 10.82 -5.09
C GLU A 196 23.84 12.24 -5.36
N VAL A 197 23.38 12.86 -6.45
CA VAL A 197 23.62 14.28 -6.74
C VAL A 197 22.92 15.18 -5.71
N ILE A 198 21.62 14.93 -5.45
CA ILE A 198 20.83 15.68 -4.47
C ILE A 198 21.41 15.49 -3.05
N LYS A 199 21.79 14.25 -2.68
CA LYS A 199 22.52 13.96 -1.44
C LYS A 199 23.76 14.83 -1.28
N THR A 200 24.61 14.86 -2.30
CA THR A 200 25.91 15.53 -2.25
C THR A 200 25.77 17.05 -2.16
N ALA A 201 24.79 17.64 -2.86
CA ALA A 201 24.44 19.04 -2.68
C ALA A 201 23.85 19.31 -1.29
N ALA A 202 22.89 18.48 -0.83
CA ALA A 202 22.20 18.66 0.44
C ALA A 202 23.12 18.65 1.68
N ILE A 203 24.25 17.93 1.64
CA ILE A 203 25.24 17.90 2.73
C ILE A 203 26.36 18.94 2.61
N TRP A 204 26.53 19.62 1.45
CA TRP A 204 27.77 20.36 1.15
C TRP A 204 27.59 21.74 0.50
N ASP A 205 26.62 21.94 -0.40
CA ASP A 205 26.46 23.21 -1.13
C ASP A 205 24.99 23.53 -1.44
N GLU A 206 24.48 24.58 -0.80
CA GLU A 206 23.14 25.13 -1.04
C GLU A 206 23.01 25.82 -2.42
N ASN A 207 24.10 26.30 -3.02
CA ASN A 207 24.04 26.97 -4.33
C ASN A 207 23.81 25.95 -5.45
N GLU A 208 24.59 24.86 -5.49
CA GLU A 208 24.30 23.76 -6.41
C GLU A 208 22.95 23.11 -6.10
N PHE A 209 22.53 22.99 -4.82
CA PHE A 209 21.18 22.53 -4.49
C PHE A 209 20.09 23.42 -5.11
N THR A 210 20.25 24.75 -5.02
CA THR A 210 19.35 25.73 -5.66
C THR A 210 19.39 25.61 -7.19
N ALA A 211 20.56 25.30 -7.76
CA ALA A 211 20.69 25.03 -9.18
C ALA A 211 19.99 23.71 -9.58
N LEU A 212 19.99 22.66 -8.75
CA LEU A 212 19.23 21.43 -9.02
C LEU A 212 17.72 21.71 -9.04
N GLU A 213 17.20 22.46 -8.07
CA GLU A 213 15.79 22.88 -8.04
C GLU A 213 15.38 23.61 -9.34
N ALA A 214 16.20 24.54 -9.81
CA ALA A 214 15.95 25.29 -11.05
C ALA A 214 16.08 24.44 -12.33
N ASN A 215 17.00 23.46 -12.37
CA ASN A 215 17.28 22.67 -13.57
C ASN A 215 16.42 21.39 -13.69
N ALA A 216 15.72 20.97 -12.62
CA ALA A 216 14.94 19.73 -12.62
C ALA A 216 13.94 19.58 -13.80
N PRO A 217 13.14 20.59 -14.19
CA PRO A 217 12.20 20.46 -15.30
C PRO A 217 12.90 20.17 -16.63
N SER A 218 14.01 20.87 -16.90
CA SER A 218 14.80 20.70 -18.14
C SER A 218 15.48 19.34 -18.21
N ILE A 219 16.02 18.87 -17.07
CA ILE A 219 16.67 17.55 -16.98
C ILE A 219 15.62 16.45 -17.18
N VAL A 220 14.51 16.48 -16.45
CA VAL A 220 13.45 15.46 -16.57
C VAL A 220 12.82 15.45 -17.97
N ALA A 221 12.65 16.61 -18.61
CA ALA A 221 12.14 16.70 -19.98
C ALA A 221 13.07 16.03 -21.01
N ALA A 222 14.39 16.24 -20.93
CA ALA A 222 15.36 15.61 -21.84
C ALA A 222 15.56 14.12 -21.54
N VAL A 223 15.61 13.74 -20.25
CA VAL A 223 15.83 12.35 -19.80
C VAL A 223 14.64 11.44 -20.13
N ASN A 224 13.42 11.97 -20.20
CA ASN A 224 12.22 11.23 -20.61
C ASN A 224 12.06 11.07 -22.14
N GLN A 225 12.93 11.66 -22.96
CA GLN A 225 12.97 11.36 -24.40
C GLN A 225 13.57 9.96 -24.64
N PRO A 226 13.21 9.30 -25.76
CA PRO A 226 13.77 8.01 -26.14
C PRO A 226 15.31 8.02 -26.16
N THR A 227 15.93 6.99 -25.61
CA THR A 227 17.39 6.79 -25.57
C THR A 227 17.99 6.81 -26.97
N GLY A 228 19.02 7.63 -27.19
CA GLY A 228 19.67 7.75 -28.50
C GLY A 228 20.60 8.97 -28.60
N PRO A 229 21.38 9.06 -29.69
CA PRO A 229 22.36 10.12 -29.89
C PRO A 229 21.75 11.51 -29.80
N GLY A 230 22.41 12.41 -29.08
CA GLY A 230 22.02 13.82 -28.99
C GLY A 230 20.87 14.15 -28.04
N ARG A 231 20.19 13.15 -27.45
CA ARG A 231 19.09 13.32 -26.47
C ARG A 231 19.40 14.35 -25.38
N LEU A 232 20.64 14.35 -24.89
CA LEU A 232 21.08 15.16 -23.75
C LEU A 232 21.72 16.50 -24.16
N LEU A 233 21.79 16.84 -25.46
CA LEU A 233 22.37 18.10 -25.93
C LEU A 233 21.80 19.36 -25.26
N PRO A 234 20.47 19.50 -25.03
CA PRO A 234 19.91 20.68 -24.37
C PRO A 234 20.37 20.89 -22.93
N ILE A 235 20.95 19.86 -22.28
CA ILE A 235 21.39 19.90 -20.88
C ILE A 235 22.88 19.53 -20.71
N ARG A 236 23.66 19.40 -21.79
CA ARG A 236 25.04 18.89 -21.77
C ARG A 236 25.92 19.57 -20.73
N GLU A 237 25.91 20.91 -20.70
CA GLU A 237 26.73 21.69 -19.77
C GLU A 237 26.21 21.64 -18.32
N ILE A 238 24.90 21.45 -18.13
CA ILE A 238 24.31 21.21 -16.80
C ILE A 238 24.81 19.86 -16.26
N LEU A 239 24.85 18.82 -17.10
CA LEU A 239 25.38 17.51 -16.71
C LEU A 239 26.90 17.55 -16.47
N LYS A 240 27.67 18.24 -17.32
CA LYS A 240 29.11 18.43 -17.10
C LYS A 240 29.39 19.18 -15.79
N ARG A 241 28.58 20.20 -15.43
CA ARG A 241 28.63 20.88 -14.12
C ARG A 241 28.34 19.92 -12.97
N ILE A 242 27.19 19.24 -13.00
CA ILE A 242 26.73 18.31 -11.95
C ILE A 242 27.78 17.22 -11.68
N VAL A 243 28.30 16.59 -12.74
CA VAL A 243 29.26 15.49 -12.61
C VAL A 243 30.60 15.99 -12.08
N LEU A 244 31.13 17.10 -12.60
CA LEU A 244 32.38 17.70 -12.08
C LEU A 244 32.24 18.18 -10.63
N GLY A 245 31.09 18.75 -10.24
CA GLY A 245 30.82 19.22 -8.89
C GLY A 245 30.78 18.06 -7.88
N SER A 246 29.90 17.09 -8.10
CA SER A 246 29.76 15.92 -7.20
C SER A 246 31.06 15.11 -7.11
N ALA A 247 31.75 14.90 -8.24
CA ALA A 247 33.02 14.17 -8.25
C ALA A 247 34.13 14.90 -7.47
N ARG A 248 34.18 16.24 -7.50
CA ARG A 248 35.12 17.04 -6.70
C ARG A 248 34.83 16.93 -5.21
N VAL A 249 33.58 17.15 -4.78
CA VAL A 249 33.18 17.02 -3.36
C VAL A 249 33.53 15.63 -2.84
N LYS A 250 33.23 14.57 -3.60
CA LYS A 250 33.57 13.21 -3.19
C LYS A 250 35.08 12.96 -3.19
N ALA A 251 35.84 13.48 -4.16
CA ALA A 251 37.30 13.34 -4.19
C ALA A 251 37.97 14.08 -3.01
N GLU A 252 37.48 15.25 -2.62
CA GLU A 252 37.94 16.03 -1.46
C GLU A 252 37.69 15.26 -0.16
N VAL A 253 36.43 14.86 0.10
CA VAL A 253 36.05 14.09 1.30
C VAL A 253 36.82 12.77 1.42
N VAL A 254 37.04 12.06 0.30
CA VAL A 254 37.85 10.82 0.28
C VAL A 254 39.32 11.11 0.53
N SER A 255 39.86 12.22 0.02
CA SER A 255 41.27 12.60 0.25
C SER A 255 41.52 12.99 1.71
N SER A 256 40.51 13.53 2.39
CA SER A 256 40.55 13.86 3.81
C SER A 256 40.28 12.66 4.74
N ASP A 257 39.44 11.70 4.35
CA ASP A 257 39.05 10.55 5.15
C ASP A 257 38.84 9.28 4.28
N GLU A 258 39.95 8.70 3.80
CA GLU A 258 39.90 7.53 2.91
C GLU A 258 39.12 6.36 3.55
N ARG A 259 39.32 6.13 4.85
CA ARG A 259 38.90 4.90 5.56
C ARG A 259 37.67 5.06 6.46
N GLU A 260 36.96 6.18 6.33
CA GLU A 260 35.67 6.43 7.00
C GLU A 260 35.75 6.51 8.53
N GLY A 261 36.81 7.15 9.03
CA GLY A 261 36.96 7.47 10.46
C GLY A 261 36.07 8.62 10.95
N GLY A 262 35.53 9.46 10.07
CA GLY A 262 34.65 10.57 10.45
C GLY A 262 33.97 11.26 9.26
N LEU A 263 34.69 12.14 8.57
CA LEU A 263 34.10 13.03 7.53
C LEU A 263 33.42 12.24 6.40
N ARG A 264 33.97 11.10 5.99
CA ARG A 264 33.38 10.27 4.92
C ARG A 264 32.04 9.64 5.32
N ASN A 265 31.69 9.63 6.62
CA ASN A 265 30.35 9.25 7.07
C ASN A 265 29.27 10.11 6.38
N LEU A 266 29.53 11.40 6.12
CA LEU A 266 28.54 12.35 5.57
C LEU A 266 28.01 11.91 4.19
N LEU A 267 28.82 11.20 3.40
CA LEU A 267 28.42 10.64 2.11
C LEU A 267 27.38 9.52 2.21
N ASN A 268 27.01 9.11 3.43
CA ASN A 268 25.95 8.15 3.74
C ASN A 268 24.65 8.85 4.22
N PHE A 269 24.47 10.15 3.94
CA PHE A 269 23.17 10.80 4.20
C PHE A 269 22.05 10.10 3.44
N GLY A 270 20.95 9.82 4.13
CA GLY A 270 19.84 9.01 3.66
C GLY A 270 20.14 7.51 3.53
N HIS A 271 21.41 7.07 3.66
CA HIS A 271 21.78 5.67 3.46
C HIS A 271 21.57 4.81 4.71
N SER A 272 21.51 5.39 5.92
CA SER A 272 21.31 4.64 7.17
C SER A 272 19.91 4.00 7.17
N ILE A 273 18.90 4.80 6.82
CA ILE A 273 17.53 4.32 6.61
C ILE A 273 17.37 3.74 5.19
N GLY A 274 18.01 4.33 4.19
CA GLY A 274 17.95 3.89 2.78
C GLY A 274 18.40 2.45 2.57
N HIS A 275 19.58 2.06 3.08
CA HIS A 275 20.06 0.67 3.00
C HIS A 275 19.14 -0.32 3.74
N ALA A 276 18.42 0.12 4.79
CA ALA A 276 17.49 -0.74 5.52
C ALA A 276 16.22 -1.03 4.69
N TYR A 277 15.69 -0.04 3.98
CA TYR A 277 14.65 -0.26 2.97
C TYR A 277 15.17 -1.07 1.78
N GLU A 278 16.34 -0.73 1.25
CA GLU A 278 16.97 -1.42 0.12
C GLU A 278 17.15 -2.92 0.41
N ALA A 279 17.70 -3.28 1.57
CA ALA A 279 17.88 -4.67 2.01
C ALA A 279 16.56 -5.48 2.14
N LEU A 280 15.39 -4.84 2.06
CA LEU A 280 14.09 -5.49 1.99
C LEU A 280 13.43 -5.39 0.61
N LEU A 281 13.74 -4.38 -0.20
CA LEU A 281 13.02 -4.05 -1.44
C LEU A 281 13.84 -4.25 -2.74
N THR A 282 15.14 -4.51 -2.63
CA THR A 282 15.99 -5.03 -3.72
C THR A 282 15.52 -6.41 -4.17
N PRO A 283 15.63 -6.75 -5.48
CA PRO A 283 16.15 -5.93 -6.57
C PRO A 283 15.11 -5.01 -7.26
N GLN A 284 13.84 -5.01 -6.82
CA GLN A 284 12.77 -4.28 -7.53
C GLN A 284 12.84 -2.77 -7.31
N LEU A 285 13.18 -2.32 -6.10
CA LEU A 285 13.55 -0.94 -5.79
C LEU A 285 15.06 -0.76 -5.98
N LEU A 286 15.47 0.33 -6.64
CA LEU A 286 16.86 0.68 -6.89
C LEU A 286 17.49 1.42 -5.70
N HIS A 287 18.82 1.42 -5.64
CA HIS A 287 19.58 2.05 -4.56
C HIS A 287 19.21 3.53 -4.32
N GLY A 288 19.28 4.37 -5.35
CA GLY A 288 18.94 5.80 -5.27
C GLY A 288 17.45 6.06 -5.01
N GLU A 289 16.55 5.16 -5.42
CA GLU A 289 15.14 5.23 -5.03
C GLU A 289 14.96 4.95 -3.53
N ALA A 290 15.74 4.03 -2.95
CA ALA A 290 15.75 3.77 -1.51
C ALA A 290 16.45 4.89 -0.71
N VAL A 291 17.57 5.42 -1.21
CA VAL A 291 18.29 6.57 -0.63
C VAL A 291 17.43 7.84 -0.68
N ALA A 292 16.63 8.06 -1.71
CA ALA A 292 15.69 9.19 -1.77
C ALA A 292 14.67 9.16 -0.62
N ILE A 293 14.04 8.01 -0.37
CA ILE A 293 13.12 7.81 0.76
C ILE A 293 13.89 7.93 2.10
N GLY A 294 15.10 7.38 2.16
CA GLY A 294 15.98 7.47 3.32
C GLY A 294 16.42 8.90 3.65
N MET A 295 16.74 9.74 2.66
CA MET A 295 17.09 11.15 2.84
C MET A 295 15.93 11.94 3.45
N VAL A 296 14.70 11.71 2.97
CA VAL A 296 13.50 12.31 3.57
C VAL A 296 13.37 11.87 5.02
N LYS A 297 13.50 10.58 5.32
CA LYS A 297 13.36 10.06 6.69
C LYS A 297 14.48 10.49 7.64
N GLU A 298 15.72 10.61 7.17
CA GLU A 298 16.82 11.15 7.99
C GLU A 298 16.69 12.67 8.23
N ALA A 299 16.14 13.42 7.27
CA ALA A 299 15.80 14.83 7.46
C ALA A 299 14.59 15.03 8.40
N GLU A 300 13.54 14.22 8.28
CA GLU A 300 12.42 14.22 9.23
C GLU A 300 12.87 13.84 10.65
N LEU A 301 13.85 12.93 10.79
CA LEU A 301 14.47 12.58 12.06
C LEU A 301 15.31 13.74 12.64
N ALA A 302 16.10 14.42 11.82
CA ALA A 302 16.82 15.62 12.25
C ALA A 302 15.85 16.73 12.72
N ARG A 303 14.70 16.89 12.04
CA ARG A 303 13.61 17.79 12.46
C ARG A 303 12.97 17.33 13.77
N TYR A 304 12.70 16.04 13.94
CA TYR A 304 12.19 15.45 15.18
C TYR A 304 13.12 15.73 16.38
N LEU A 305 14.43 15.68 16.16
CA LEU A 305 15.46 15.95 17.17
C LEU A 305 15.67 17.44 17.45
N GLY A 306 14.97 18.35 16.74
CA GLY A 306 15.15 19.80 16.87
C GLY A 306 16.42 20.35 16.19
N VAL A 307 17.07 19.53 15.35
CA VAL A 307 18.35 19.83 14.69
C VAL A 307 18.15 20.51 13.33
N LEU A 308 17.08 20.17 12.60
CA LEU A 308 16.78 20.67 11.26
C LEU A 308 15.46 21.46 11.22
N ARG A 309 15.45 22.61 10.54
CA ARG A 309 14.23 23.42 10.34
C ARG A 309 13.20 22.69 9.46
N PRO A 310 11.88 22.79 9.72
CA PRO A 310 10.86 22.12 8.90
C PRO A 310 10.85 22.54 7.42
N SER A 311 11.20 23.80 7.15
CA SER A 311 11.40 24.39 5.82
C SER A 311 12.40 23.59 4.98
N ALA A 312 13.57 23.28 5.54
CA ALA A 312 14.61 22.48 4.88
C ALA A 312 14.16 21.04 4.56
N VAL A 313 13.36 20.41 5.43
CA VAL A 313 12.77 19.09 5.16
C VAL A 313 11.82 19.13 3.96
N ALA A 314 10.93 20.12 3.93
CA ALA A 314 9.98 20.31 2.82
C ALA A 314 10.72 20.58 1.50
N ARG A 315 11.74 21.45 1.54
CA ARG A 315 12.60 21.77 0.39
C ARG A 315 13.34 20.54 -0.15
N LEU A 316 13.95 19.73 0.74
CA LEU A 316 14.60 18.48 0.36
C LEU A 316 13.64 17.49 -0.29
N ALA A 317 12.51 17.19 0.35
CA ALA A 317 11.50 16.29 -0.19
C ALA A 317 10.95 16.78 -1.54
N LYS A 318 10.80 18.10 -1.71
CA LYS A 318 10.34 18.69 -2.97
C LYS A 318 11.37 18.56 -4.09
N CYS A 319 12.65 18.86 -3.84
CA CYS A 319 13.73 18.66 -4.81
C CYS A 319 13.84 17.18 -5.25
N ILE A 320 13.76 16.24 -4.30
CA ILE A 320 13.69 14.80 -4.59
C ILE A 320 12.50 14.49 -5.52
N SER A 321 11.31 15.01 -5.19
CA SER A 321 10.10 14.76 -5.99
C SER A 321 10.12 15.40 -7.39
N SER A 322 10.81 16.53 -7.60
CA SER A 322 10.84 17.24 -8.88
C SER A 322 11.67 16.51 -9.94
N TYR A 323 12.68 15.74 -9.52
CA TYR A 323 13.37 14.76 -10.37
C TYR A 323 12.60 13.44 -10.57
N GLY A 324 11.43 13.30 -9.94
CA GLY A 324 10.61 12.10 -10.01
C GLY A 324 11.07 10.95 -9.11
N LEU A 325 11.95 11.18 -8.13
CA LEU A 325 12.28 10.16 -7.13
C LEU A 325 11.12 9.97 -6.12
N PRO A 326 11.00 8.79 -5.48
CA PRO A 326 10.01 8.57 -4.42
C PRO A 326 10.47 9.22 -3.10
N THR A 327 9.53 9.82 -2.36
CA THR A 327 9.76 10.43 -1.04
C THR A 327 9.21 9.58 0.12
N SER A 328 8.44 8.54 -0.16
CA SER A 328 7.84 7.63 0.82
C SER A 328 7.61 6.25 0.20
N LEU A 329 7.56 5.20 1.05
CA LEU A 329 7.09 3.86 0.64
C LEU A 329 5.64 3.86 0.14
N GLY A 330 4.84 4.89 0.49
CA GLY A 330 3.47 5.07 0.00
C GLY A 330 3.37 5.46 -1.48
N ASP A 331 4.49 5.69 -2.17
CA ASP A 331 4.49 5.95 -3.62
C ASP A 331 3.94 4.73 -4.38
N LYS A 332 2.91 4.95 -5.20
CA LYS A 332 2.24 3.91 -6.00
C LYS A 332 3.19 3.15 -6.92
N ARG A 333 4.32 3.75 -7.31
CA ARG A 333 5.38 3.13 -8.11
C ARG A 333 6.17 2.15 -7.29
N VAL A 334 6.57 2.53 -6.07
CA VAL A 334 7.25 1.65 -5.11
C VAL A 334 6.35 0.46 -4.79
N ILE A 335 5.09 0.70 -4.41
CA ILE A 335 4.08 -0.33 -4.14
C ILE A 335 3.93 -1.29 -5.33
N LYS A 336 3.83 -0.77 -6.57
CA LYS A 336 3.70 -1.60 -7.78
C LYS A 336 4.95 -2.44 -8.04
N LEU A 337 6.15 -1.85 -7.92
CA LEU A 337 7.42 -2.52 -8.19
C LEU A 337 7.70 -3.63 -7.16
N THR A 338 7.40 -3.39 -5.89
CA THR A 338 7.68 -4.32 -4.78
C THR A 338 6.53 -5.29 -4.49
N ALA A 339 5.48 -5.30 -5.31
CA ALA A 339 4.23 -6.04 -5.08
C ALA A 339 3.62 -5.78 -3.67
N GLY A 340 3.72 -4.54 -3.19
CA GLY A 340 3.21 -4.10 -1.89
C GLY A 340 4.04 -4.50 -0.67
N LYS A 341 5.21 -5.16 -0.84
CA LYS A 341 6.04 -5.70 0.23
C LYS A 341 6.28 -4.69 1.36
N ARG A 342 5.66 -4.93 2.53
CA ARG A 342 5.83 -4.10 3.73
C ARG A 342 7.26 -4.21 4.28
N CYS A 343 7.69 -3.13 4.91
CA CYS A 343 8.94 -3.04 5.67
C CYS A 343 8.63 -2.82 7.17
N PRO A 344 8.46 -3.88 7.98
CA PRO A 344 8.19 -3.75 9.41
C PRO A 344 9.37 -3.08 10.13
N VAL A 345 9.06 -2.18 11.07
CA VAL A 345 10.05 -1.31 11.69
C VAL A 345 11.13 -2.08 12.45
N ASP A 346 10.79 -3.16 13.15
CA ASP A 346 11.78 -3.96 13.87
C ASP A 346 12.75 -4.67 12.92
N ILE A 347 12.32 -5.03 11.71
CA ILE A 347 13.18 -5.61 10.67
C ILE A 347 14.08 -4.52 10.07
N LEU A 348 13.58 -3.29 9.91
CA LEU A 348 14.40 -2.14 9.52
C LEU A 348 15.46 -1.85 10.58
N LEU A 349 15.10 -1.77 11.87
CA LEU A 349 16.05 -1.60 12.97
C LEU A 349 17.09 -2.73 13.04
N GLN A 350 16.70 -3.97 12.74
CA GLN A 350 17.65 -5.10 12.60
C GLN A 350 18.64 -4.88 11.46
N LYS A 351 18.22 -4.34 10.31
CA LYS A 351 19.12 -4.00 9.19
C LYS A 351 19.99 -2.79 9.51
N MET A 352 19.45 -1.77 10.18
CA MET A 352 20.21 -0.61 10.66
C MET A 352 21.22 -0.97 11.74
N ALA A 353 21.01 -2.06 12.51
CA ALA A 353 21.95 -2.50 13.53
C ALA A 353 23.30 -2.99 12.96
N VAL A 354 23.33 -3.42 11.69
CA VAL A 354 24.56 -3.83 10.97
C VAL A 354 25.09 -2.75 10.02
N ASP A 355 24.63 -1.50 10.16
CA ASP A 355 25.22 -0.36 9.46
C ASP A 355 26.66 -0.09 9.95
N LYS A 356 27.58 0.09 9.00
CA LYS A 356 29.03 0.19 9.23
C LYS A 356 29.45 1.47 9.95
N LYS A 357 28.57 2.48 10.05
CA LYS A 357 28.78 3.69 10.85
C LYS A 357 28.59 3.46 12.36
N ASN A 358 27.98 2.35 12.76
CA ASN A 358 27.57 2.13 14.15
C ASN A 358 28.76 1.95 15.10
N ASP A 359 28.57 2.38 16.36
CA ASP A 359 29.54 2.20 17.45
C ASP A 359 29.00 1.15 18.43
N GLY A 360 29.36 -0.11 18.16
CA GLY A 360 28.75 -1.26 18.81
C GLY A 360 27.24 -1.31 18.57
N ARG A 361 26.44 -1.08 19.62
CA ARG A 361 24.97 -1.03 19.53
C ARG A 361 24.42 0.36 19.16
N LYS A 362 25.24 1.42 19.22
CA LYS A 362 24.80 2.81 18.97
C LYS A 362 24.68 3.05 17.47
N LYS A 363 23.45 3.29 17.00
CA LYS A 363 23.20 3.61 15.59
C LYS A 363 23.68 5.03 15.26
N LYS A 364 24.38 5.20 14.14
CA LYS A 364 24.86 6.52 13.69
C LYS A 364 24.27 6.94 12.34
N ILE A 365 23.65 8.12 12.34
CA ILE A 365 22.88 8.68 11.22
C ILE A 365 23.42 10.07 10.89
N VAL A 366 23.43 10.46 9.61
CA VAL A 366 23.83 11.81 9.21
C VAL A 366 22.64 12.74 9.39
N LEU A 367 22.76 13.72 10.28
CA LEU A 367 21.74 14.74 10.49
C LEU A 367 22.13 16.02 9.75
N LEU A 368 21.25 16.54 8.90
CA LEU A 368 21.37 17.90 8.37
C LEU A 368 21.04 18.93 9.47
N SER A 369 21.71 20.08 9.44
CA SER A 369 21.36 21.27 10.23
C SER A 369 20.70 22.34 9.35
N ALA A 370 21.05 22.39 8.07
CA ALA A 370 20.37 23.13 7.01
C ALA A 370 20.59 22.43 5.65
N ILE A 371 20.05 22.96 4.56
CA ILE A 371 20.52 22.56 3.22
C ILE A 371 21.99 23.01 3.07
N GLY A 372 22.82 22.13 2.51
CA GLY A 372 24.27 22.35 2.39
C GLY A 372 25.06 22.24 3.69
N LYS A 373 24.44 21.82 4.82
CA LYS A 373 25.11 21.76 6.14
C LYS A 373 24.65 20.59 7.00
N THR A 374 25.62 19.87 7.58
CA THR A 374 25.38 18.81 8.56
C THR A 374 25.46 19.33 10.00
N TYR A 375 24.97 18.55 10.97
CA TYR A 375 24.98 18.91 12.39
C TYR A 375 26.35 18.67 13.05
N GLU A 376 26.96 17.53 12.73
CA GLU A 376 28.37 17.23 13.01
C GLU A 376 29.11 17.00 11.68
N PRO A 377 30.44 17.12 11.65
CA PRO A 377 31.28 16.71 10.51
C PRO A 377 31.48 15.18 10.44
N ARG A 378 30.46 14.41 10.82
CA ARG A 378 30.39 12.93 10.90
C ARG A 378 28.94 12.48 11.08
N ALA A 379 28.67 11.18 11.15
CA ALA A 379 27.36 10.69 11.57
C ALA A 379 27.18 10.77 13.10
N THR A 380 26.02 11.28 13.53
CA THR A 380 25.64 11.50 14.94
C THR A 380 24.97 10.25 15.52
N THR A 381 25.18 9.98 16.81
CA THR A 381 24.48 8.88 17.50
C THR A 381 23.01 9.23 17.72
N VAL A 382 22.10 8.33 17.36
CA VAL A 382 20.65 8.50 17.58
C VAL A 382 20.08 7.29 18.30
N GLU A 383 19.23 7.54 19.30
CA GLU A 383 18.56 6.51 20.07
C GLU A 383 17.52 5.74 19.24
N ASP A 384 17.44 4.43 19.44
CA ASP A 384 16.54 3.53 18.70
C ASP A 384 15.08 3.96 18.77
N ALA A 385 14.63 4.54 19.89
CA ALA A 385 13.27 5.06 20.04
C ALA A 385 12.94 6.18 19.04
N ALA A 386 13.86 7.11 18.78
CA ALA A 386 13.64 8.18 17.81
C ALA A 386 13.66 7.67 16.36
N ILE A 387 14.46 6.63 16.09
CA ILE A 387 14.50 5.96 14.78
C ILE A 387 13.21 5.16 14.55
N LYS A 388 12.77 4.37 15.54
CA LYS A 388 11.54 3.56 15.48
C LYS A 388 10.32 4.44 15.20
N VAL A 389 10.26 5.57 15.89
CA VAL A 389 9.29 6.64 15.65
C VAL A 389 9.29 7.12 14.19
N MET A 390 10.46 7.42 13.63
CA MET A 390 10.52 7.99 12.28
C MET A 390 10.06 7.02 11.18
N LEU A 391 10.23 5.72 11.41
CA LEU A 391 9.87 4.65 10.48
C LEU A 391 8.41 4.21 10.60
N SER A 392 7.65 4.76 11.54
CA SER A 392 6.31 4.28 11.92
C SER A 392 5.16 5.08 11.32
N ALA A 393 4.08 4.37 10.98
CA ALA A 393 2.91 4.94 10.31
C ALA A 393 1.81 5.39 11.29
N SER A 394 1.67 4.72 12.44
CA SER A 394 0.75 5.11 13.51
C SER A 394 1.46 5.90 14.62
N THR A 395 0.70 6.28 15.65
CA THR A 395 1.19 7.07 16.77
C THR A 395 0.59 6.67 18.12
N LEU A 396 1.39 5.95 18.93
CA LEU A 396 1.12 5.78 20.36
C LEU A 396 1.41 7.08 21.13
N VAL A 397 0.35 7.73 21.64
CA VAL A 397 0.43 8.88 22.55
C VAL A 397 0.36 8.36 24.00
N THR A 398 1.38 8.66 24.80
CA THR A 398 1.37 8.37 26.24
C THR A 398 0.73 9.55 26.98
N PRO A 399 -0.23 9.34 27.91
CA PRO A 399 -0.85 10.42 28.68
C PRO A 399 0.13 11.11 29.63
N GLY A 400 -0.20 12.34 30.01
CA GLY A 400 0.53 13.15 30.96
C GLY A 400 1.42 14.23 30.33
N VAL A 401 1.51 15.36 31.03
CA VAL A 401 2.44 16.47 30.77
C VAL A 401 3.04 16.94 32.11
N PRO A 402 4.17 17.66 32.14
CA PRO A 402 4.67 18.27 33.37
C PRO A 402 3.64 19.25 33.93
N THR A 403 3.27 19.12 35.21
CA THR A 403 2.22 19.95 35.85
C THR A 403 2.60 21.43 35.94
N SER A 404 3.89 21.76 35.88
CA SER A 404 4.41 23.13 35.84
C SER A 404 4.75 23.62 34.42
N LEU A 405 4.18 23.00 33.37
CA LEU A 405 4.48 23.37 31.99
C LEU A 405 3.91 24.76 31.65
N ALA A 406 4.81 25.67 31.28
CA ALA A 406 4.48 26.91 30.58
C ALA A 406 5.31 26.96 29.30
N THR A 407 4.65 27.09 28.14
CA THR A 407 5.33 27.01 26.84
C THR A 407 4.84 28.08 25.86
N THR A 408 5.73 28.51 24.96
CA THR A 408 5.38 29.38 23.83
C THR A 408 5.51 28.57 22.55
N VAL A 409 4.41 28.45 21.81
CA VAL A 409 4.33 27.67 20.56
C VAL A 409 3.92 28.58 19.42
N THR A 410 4.70 28.57 18.34
CA THR A 410 4.37 29.25 17.08
C THR A 410 4.01 28.18 16.04
N PRO A 411 2.71 27.94 15.76
CA PRO A 411 2.30 27.06 14.66
C PRO A 411 2.77 27.61 13.29
N PRO A 412 2.75 26.80 12.22
CA PRO A 412 3.02 27.30 10.87
C PRO A 412 2.11 28.47 10.47
N GLY A 413 2.58 29.34 9.57
CA GLY A 413 1.82 30.49 9.06
C GLY A 413 0.45 30.12 8.49
N SER A 414 -0.52 31.02 8.64
CA SER A 414 -1.86 30.86 8.07
C SER A 414 -1.79 30.79 6.54
N LYS A 415 -2.30 29.70 5.94
CA LYS A 415 -2.34 29.53 4.47
C LYS A 415 -3.15 30.64 3.79
N SER A 416 -4.22 31.08 4.45
CA SER A 416 -5.13 32.12 3.96
C SER A 416 -4.49 33.50 3.90
N ILE A 417 -3.65 33.83 4.88
CA ILE A 417 -2.93 35.12 4.93
C ILE A 417 -1.68 35.03 4.04
N SER A 418 -0.90 33.95 4.12
CA SER A 418 0.28 33.68 3.28
C SER A 418 -0.01 33.91 1.80
N ASN A 419 -1.08 33.29 1.28
CA ASN A 419 -1.44 33.36 -0.14
C ASN A 419 -1.90 34.77 -0.58
N ARG A 420 -2.46 35.58 0.34
CA ARG A 420 -2.88 36.96 0.06
C ARG A 420 -1.71 37.92 0.13
N ALA A 421 -0.87 37.82 1.16
CA ALA A 421 0.31 38.66 1.36
C ALA A 421 1.27 38.56 0.16
N LEU A 422 1.46 37.35 -0.38
CA LEU A 422 2.25 37.11 -1.58
C LEU A 422 1.72 37.88 -2.81
N ILE A 423 0.39 37.83 -3.05
CA ILE A 423 -0.25 38.51 -4.18
C ILE A 423 -0.20 40.03 -4.00
N LEU A 424 -0.55 40.53 -2.81
CA LEU A 424 -0.51 41.97 -2.50
C LEU A 424 0.91 42.54 -2.62
N ALA A 425 1.92 41.83 -2.09
CA ALA A 425 3.32 42.23 -2.20
C ALA A 425 3.84 42.23 -3.65
N ALA A 426 3.39 41.27 -4.47
CA ALA A 426 3.76 41.19 -5.87
C ALA A 426 3.12 42.28 -6.74
N LEU A 427 1.85 42.61 -6.46
CA LEU A 427 1.14 43.70 -7.13
C LEU A 427 1.62 45.08 -6.64
N GLY A 428 2.10 45.19 -5.40
CA GLY A 428 2.56 46.44 -4.83
C GLY A 428 3.87 46.96 -5.39
N GLU A 429 4.17 48.20 -5.02
CA GLU A 429 5.40 48.91 -5.36
C GLU A 429 6.35 48.89 -4.15
N GLY A 430 7.62 48.53 -4.40
CA GLY A 430 8.67 48.45 -3.38
C GLY A 430 8.93 47.02 -2.87
N THR A 431 9.73 46.90 -1.81
CA THR A 431 10.16 45.61 -1.25
C THR A 431 9.47 45.34 0.09
N CYS A 432 8.89 44.14 0.23
CA CYS A 432 8.32 43.63 1.47
C CYS A 432 9.12 42.42 1.96
N ARG A 433 9.42 42.37 3.27
CA ARG A 433 10.04 41.22 3.94
C ARG A 433 8.94 40.43 4.66
N ILE A 434 8.55 39.28 4.12
CA ILE A 434 7.44 38.47 4.61
C ILE A 434 7.97 37.38 5.55
N LYS A 435 7.57 37.43 6.83
CA LYS A 435 8.01 36.49 7.89
C LYS A 435 6.93 35.46 8.22
N ASN A 436 7.33 34.27 8.68
CA ASN A 436 6.43 33.15 9.02
C ASN A 436 5.55 32.70 7.84
N LEU A 437 6.07 32.79 6.61
CA LEU A 437 5.32 32.45 5.40
C LEU A 437 5.13 30.93 5.28
N LEU A 438 3.89 30.49 5.06
CA LEU A 438 3.61 29.05 4.91
C LEU A 438 4.19 28.50 3.61
N HIS A 439 5.29 27.78 3.73
CA HIS A 439 5.89 27.01 2.66
C HIS A 439 4.91 25.92 2.20
N SER A 440 4.22 26.20 1.10
CA SER A 440 3.16 25.36 0.55
C SER A 440 3.11 25.51 -0.97
N ASP A 441 2.61 24.49 -1.66
CA ASP A 441 2.51 24.48 -3.11
C ASP A 441 1.78 25.70 -3.68
N ASP A 442 0.72 26.17 -3.01
CA ASP A 442 0.01 27.40 -3.41
C ASP A 442 0.94 28.63 -3.45
N VAL A 443 1.80 28.81 -2.44
CA VAL A 443 2.76 29.92 -2.40
C VAL A 443 3.79 29.79 -3.52
N GLU A 444 4.38 28.61 -3.70
CA GLU A 444 5.48 28.43 -4.66
C GLU A 444 5.03 28.45 -6.12
N PHE A 445 3.85 27.88 -6.44
CA PHE A 445 3.28 28.00 -7.78
C PHE A 445 2.88 29.44 -8.11
N MET A 446 2.39 30.22 -7.13
CA MET A 446 2.15 31.66 -7.33
C MET A 446 3.45 32.44 -7.49
N LEU A 447 4.45 32.23 -6.64
CA LEU A 447 5.78 32.84 -6.72
C LEU A 447 6.41 32.62 -8.11
N THR A 448 6.43 31.36 -8.56
CA THR A 448 6.92 30.96 -9.90
C THR A 448 6.13 31.63 -11.02
N ALA A 449 4.80 31.66 -10.94
CA ALA A 449 3.94 32.28 -11.95
C ALA A 449 4.16 33.80 -12.03
N ILE A 450 4.21 34.49 -10.89
CA ILE A 450 4.40 35.94 -10.78
C ILE A 450 5.76 36.36 -11.35
N THR A 451 6.83 35.61 -11.07
CA THR A 451 8.16 35.88 -11.63
C THR A 451 8.22 35.59 -13.13
N ARG A 452 7.53 34.55 -13.65
CA ARG A 452 7.38 34.31 -15.10
C ARG A 452 6.59 35.40 -15.82
N LEU A 453 5.56 35.96 -15.17
CA LEU A 453 4.82 37.15 -15.63
C LEU A 453 5.62 38.46 -15.43
N GLY A 454 6.83 38.38 -14.89
CA GLY A 454 7.71 39.51 -14.63
C GLY A 454 7.26 40.47 -13.52
N GLY A 455 6.13 40.23 -12.86
CA GLY A 455 5.48 41.17 -11.94
C GLY A 455 6.22 41.41 -10.61
N ALA A 456 7.03 40.45 -10.17
CA ALA A 456 7.90 40.61 -9.00
C ALA A 456 9.20 39.79 -9.12
N SER A 457 10.23 40.26 -8.43
CA SER A 457 11.44 39.49 -8.10
C SER A 457 11.44 39.15 -6.61
N TYR A 458 12.11 38.05 -6.23
CA TYR A 458 12.23 37.65 -4.84
C TYR A 458 13.62 37.10 -4.52
N ALA A 459 13.93 37.05 -3.22
CA ALA A 459 15.05 36.35 -2.62
C ALA A 459 14.60 35.74 -1.28
N TRP A 460 15.35 34.76 -0.77
CA TRP A 460 15.12 34.17 0.55
C TRP A 460 16.24 34.58 1.52
N GLU A 461 15.87 34.87 2.76
CA GLU A 461 16.79 35.13 3.86
C GLU A 461 16.50 34.20 5.05
N ASP A 462 17.42 34.15 6.02
CA ASP A 462 17.39 33.26 7.20
C ASP A 462 17.03 31.80 6.81
N ALA A 463 17.81 31.22 5.90
CA ALA A 463 17.66 29.85 5.39
C ALA A 463 16.23 29.49 4.91
N GLY A 464 15.47 30.47 4.43
CA GLY A 464 14.10 30.32 3.91
C GLY A 464 13.00 30.89 4.80
N GLU A 465 13.27 31.23 6.07
CA GLU A 465 12.21 31.69 6.99
C GLU A 465 11.67 33.10 6.66
N VAL A 466 12.38 33.88 5.82
CA VAL A 466 11.97 35.21 5.36
C VAL A 466 11.98 35.28 3.84
N LEU A 467 10.81 35.56 3.24
CA LEU A 467 10.69 35.87 1.81
C LEU A 467 10.85 37.37 1.59
N VAL A 468 11.90 37.79 0.89
CA VAL A 468 12.09 39.18 0.46
C VAL A 468 11.53 39.33 -0.95
N LEU A 469 10.44 40.08 -1.11
CA LEU A 469 9.73 40.19 -2.39
C LEU A 469 9.62 41.66 -2.81
N THR A 470 10.12 41.96 -4.02
CA THR A 470 10.05 43.28 -4.65
C THR A 470 9.03 43.26 -5.78
N GLY A 471 7.88 43.85 -5.53
CA GLY A 471 6.79 44.00 -6.51
C GLY A 471 7.02 45.18 -7.45
N LYS A 472 6.42 45.12 -8.64
CA LYS A 472 6.56 46.14 -9.70
C LYS A 472 5.29 46.95 -9.95
N GLY A 473 4.48 47.17 -8.92
CA GLY A 473 3.30 48.06 -9.01
C GLY A 473 2.27 47.61 -10.05
N GLY A 474 2.04 46.29 -10.16
CA GLY A 474 1.07 45.69 -11.09
C GLY A 474 1.55 45.55 -12.54
N GLN A 475 2.81 45.87 -12.84
CA GLN A 475 3.39 45.76 -14.19
C GLN A 475 3.72 44.31 -14.57
N LEU A 476 2.69 43.50 -14.82
CA LEU A 476 2.81 42.13 -15.32
C LEU A 476 2.78 42.11 -16.86
N ARG A 477 3.48 41.13 -17.45
CA ARG A 477 3.52 40.87 -18.89
C ARG A 477 2.99 39.48 -19.20
N ALA A 478 2.26 39.34 -20.31
CA ALA A 478 1.78 38.06 -20.79
C ALA A 478 2.95 37.09 -21.04
N SER A 479 2.86 35.87 -20.49
CA SER A 479 3.81 34.79 -20.74
C SER A 479 3.31 33.90 -21.88
N SER A 480 4.21 33.56 -22.81
CA SER A 480 4.00 32.59 -23.89
C SER A 480 3.97 31.14 -23.39
N ASP A 481 4.70 30.85 -22.30
CA ASP A 481 4.70 29.57 -21.61
C ASP A 481 3.42 29.39 -20.75
N PRO A 482 2.76 28.22 -20.80
CA PRO A 482 1.71 27.88 -19.84
C PRO A 482 2.22 27.85 -18.39
N LEU A 483 1.52 28.54 -17.49
CA LEU A 483 1.84 28.59 -16.07
C LEU A 483 1.19 27.39 -15.36
N TYR A 484 2.01 26.44 -14.93
CA TYR A 484 1.58 25.20 -14.28
C TYR A 484 1.44 25.38 -12.77
N LEU A 485 0.28 25.01 -12.22
CA LEU A 485 -0.12 25.26 -10.82
C LEU A 485 -0.41 23.98 -10.01
N GLY A 486 0.05 22.80 -10.46
CA GLY A 486 -0.16 21.53 -9.75
C GLY A 486 -1.63 21.26 -9.44
N ASN A 487 -1.98 21.16 -8.15
CA ASN A 487 -3.37 21.20 -7.65
C ASN A 487 -3.58 22.32 -6.61
N ALA A 488 -2.80 23.39 -6.69
CA ALA A 488 -2.89 24.54 -5.79
C ALA A 488 -4.21 25.29 -6.01
N GLY A 489 -5.14 25.08 -5.07
CA GLY A 489 -6.52 25.52 -5.20
C GLY A 489 -6.62 27.04 -5.23
N THR A 490 -5.99 27.68 -4.24
CA THR A 490 -6.00 29.13 -4.05
C THR A 490 -5.20 29.80 -5.16
N ALA A 491 -4.02 29.27 -5.50
CA ALA A 491 -3.18 29.79 -6.57
C ALA A 491 -3.93 29.93 -7.90
N SER A 492 -4.68 28.91 -8.31
CA SER A 492 -5.40 28.97 -9.59
C SER A 492 -6.54 30.00 -9.60
N ARG A 493 -7.16 30.31 -8.45
CA ARG A 493 -8.22 31.34 -8.37
C ARG A 493 -7.60 32.73 -8.35
N PHE A 494 -6.58 32.94 -7.53
CA PHE A 494 -5.87 34.21 -7.40
C PHE A 494 -5.19 34.60 -8.72
N LEU A 495 -4.48 33.68 -9.37
CA LEU A 495 -3.84 33.92 -10.67
C LEU A 495 -4.83 34.09 -11.82
N THR A 496 -6.03 33.50 -11.77
CA THR A 496 -7.05 33.71 -12.82
C THR A 496 -7.43 35.19 -12.92
N THR A 497 -7.48 35.91 -11.80
CA THR A 497 -7.70 37.37 -11.82
C THR A 497 -6.41 38.15 -12.07
N VAL A 498 -5.28 37.77 -11.47
CA VAL A 498 -4.01 38.50 -11.64
C VAL A 498 -3.47 38.43 -13.08
N VAL A 499 -3.68 37.33 -13.82
CA VAL A 499 -3.28 37.24 -15.23
C VAL A 499 -4.06 38.24 -16.11
N ALA A 500 -5.31 38.57 -15.78
CA ALA A 500 -6.08 39.59 -16.51
C ALA A 500 -5.52 41.02 -16.33
N LEU A 501 -4.63 41.25 -15.35
CA LEU A 501 -3.90 42.52 -15.18
C LEU A 501 -2.69 42.64 -16.12
N CYS A 502 -2.25 41.55 -16.74
CA CYS A 502 -1.07 41.56 -17.62
C CYS A 502 -1.31 42.47 -18.82
N SER A 503 -0.29 43.25 -19.19
CA SER A 503 -0.21 43.87 -20.51
C SER A 503 0.20 42.83 -21.55
N PRO A 504 -0.22 42.98 -22.83
CA PRO A 504 0.30 42.18 -23.92
C PRO A 504 1.82 42.28 -24.03
N ALA A 505 2.44 41.19 -24.48
CA ALA A 505 3.87 41.12 -24.74
C ALA A 505 4.06 40.43 -26.11
N ASP A 506 4.94 39.44 -26.21
CA ASP A 506 5.10 38.61 -27.42
C ASP A 506 3.85 37.76 -27.73
N VAL A 507 2.90 37.69 -26.78
CA VAL A 507 1.57 37.08 -26.91
C VAL A 507 0.49 37.99 -26.33
N SER A 508 -0.75 37.87 -26.83
CA SER A 508 -1.92 38.61 -26.33
C SER A 508 -2.61 37.95 -25.14
N SER A 509 -2.27 36.71 -24.80
CA SER A 509 -2.94 35.91 -23.76
C SER A 509 -1.97 34.95 -23.09
N THR A 510 -2.30 34.49 -21.88
CA THR A 510 -1.50 33.53 -21.11
C THR A 510 -2.37 32.36 -20.65
N VAL A 511 -1.77 31.17 -20.59
CA VAL A 511 -2.47 29.94 -20.21
C VAL A 511 -2.17 29.56 -18.76
N LEU A 512 -3.21 29.38 -17.95
CA LEU A 512 -3.12 28.75 -16.63
C LEU A 512 -3.48 27.26 -16.73
N THR A 513 -2.61 26.39 -16.22
CA THR A 513 -2.79 24.94 -16.27
C THR A 513 -2.41 24.26 -14.95
N GLY A 514 -2.60 22.95 -14.85
CA GLY A 514 -2.30 22.15 -13.66
C GLY A 514 -2.43 20.66 -13.93
N ASN A 515 -2.34 19.85 -12.87
CA ASN A 515 -2.47 18.40 -12.97
C ASN A 515 -3.92 17.96 -13.25
N ALA A 516 -4.11 16.67 -13.55
CA ALA A 516 -5.42 16.11 -13.90
C ALA A 516 -6.51 16.35 -12.83
N ARG A 517 -6.16 16.53 -11.54
CA ARG A 517 -7.14 16.85 -10.49
C ARG A 517 -7.52 18.33 -10.48
N MET A 518 -6.62 19.24 -10.84
CA MET A 518 -6.96 20.66 -11.08
C MET A 518 -7.85 20.82 -12.32
N GLN A 519 -7.62 20.01 -13.36
CA GLN A 519 -8.38 20.08 -14.61
C GLN A 519 -9.86 19.67 -14.48
N VAL A 520 -10.26 19.07 -13.35
CA VAL A 520 -11.66 18.79 -12.99
C VAL A 520 -12.17 19.61 -11.80
N ARG A 521 -11.44 20.65 -11.37
CA ARG A 521 -11.75 21.44 -10.18
C ARG A 521 -12.47 22.75 -10.57
N PRO A 522 -13.73 22.98 -10.12
CA PRO A 522 -14.59 24.02 -10.68
C PRO A 522 -14.06 25.43 -10.44
N ILE A 523 -14.13 26.28 -11.47
CA ILE A 523 -13.78 27.72 -11.42
C ILE A 523 -14.84 28.63 -12.07
N GLY A 524 -15.85 28.05 -12.71
CA GLY A 524 -16.94 28.69 -13.45
C GLY A 524 -17.31 30.12 -13.03
N PRO A 525 -17.85 30.34 -11.81
CA PRO A 525 -18.35 31.66 -11.39
C PRO A 525 -17.33 32.79 -11.43
N LEU A 526 -16.03 32.50 -11.24
CA LEU A 526 -14.97 33.51 -11.35
C LEU A 526 -14.72 33.90 -12.81
N VAL A 527 -14.69 32.92 -13.71
CA VAL A 527 -14.52 33.15 -15.16
C VAL A 527 -15.74 33.85 -15.74
N ASP A 528 -16.94 33.46 -15.33
CA ASP A 528 -18.19 34.07 -15.77
C ASP A 528 -18.27 35.55 -15.31
N ALA A 529 -17.83 35.86 -14.07
CA ALA A 529 -17.72 37.25 -13.58
C ALA A 529 -16.66 38.08 -14.33
N LEU A 530 -15.46 37.53 -14.59
CA LEU A 530 -14.41 38.25 -15.32
C LEU A 530 -14.78 38.50 -16.80
N ARG A 531 -15.48 37.56 -17.44
CA ARG A 531 -16.08 37.75 -18.77
C ARG A 531 -17.11 38.88 -18.76
N SER A 532 -17.96 38.96 -17.74
CA SER A 532 -18.92 40.07 -17.60
C SER A 532 -18.24 41.44 -17.38
N ASN A 533 -17.02 41.46 -16.87
CA ASN A 533 -16.19 42.67 -16.70
C ASN A 533 -15.11 42.83 -17.80
N GLY A 534 -15.40 42.35 -19.01
CA GLY A 534 -14.63 42.67 -20.21
C GLY A 534 -13.30 41.93 -20.39
N VAL A 535 -13.06 40.82 -19.69
CA VAL A 535 -11.88 39.96 -19.89
C VAL A 535 -12.26 38.75 -20.74
N SER A 536 -11.63 38.57 -21.90
CA SER A 536 -11.79 37.34 -22.67
C SER A 536 -11.06 36.18 -21.98
N ILE A 537 -11.75 35.05 -21.81
CA ILE A 537 -11.22 33.85 -21.17
C ILE A 537 -11.81 32.63 -21.88
N ASP A 538 -10.96 31.70 -22.32
CA ASP A 538 -11.36 30.44 -22.94
C ASP A 538 -11.03 29.24 -22.06
N TYR A 539 -11.94 28.26 -22.05
CA TYR A 539 -11.70 26.93 -21.49
C TYR A 539 -10.99 26.07 -22.55
N LEU A 540 -9.81 25.54 -22.23
CA LEU A 540 -9.06 24.63 -23.12
C LEU A 540 -9.37 23.15 -22.86
N GLY A 541 -10.25 22.86 -21.89
CA GLY A 541 -10.75 21.53 -21.57
C GLY A 541 -12.28 21.48 -21.57
N PRO A 542 -12.90 20.28 -21.49
CA PRO A 542 -14.33 20.08 -21.71
C PRO A 542 -15.24 20.48 -20.53
N GLY A 543 -14.74 21.19 -19.51
CA GLY A 543 -15.50 21.54 -18.30
C GLY A 543 -15.22 22.97 -17.80
N LYS A 544 -16.03 23.45 -16.84
CA LYS A 544 -15.85 24.76 -16.18
C LYS A 544 -14.68 24.76 -15.17
N SER A 545 -13.49 24.37 -15.63
CA SER A 545 -12.26 24.09 -14.87
C SER A 545 -11.02 24.43 -15.72
N LEU A 546 -9.81 24.33 -15.16
CA LEU A 546 -8.56 24.54 -15.92
C LEU A 546 -8.36 23.43 -16.99
N PRO A 547 -7.56 23.65 -18.05
CA PRO A 547 -6.75 24.84 -18.32
C PRO A 547 -7.57 26.01 -18.88
N LEU A 548 -7.15 27.23 -18.53
CA LEU A 548 -7.75 28.48 -19.01
C LEU A 548 -6.74 29.24 -19.87
N ARG A 549 -7.17 29.78 -21.02
CA ARG A 549 -6.47 30.87 -21.72
C ARG A 549 -7.12 32.18 -21.29
N ILE A 550 -6.35 33.13 -20.79
CA ILE A 550 -6.83 34.42 -20.26
C ILE A 550 -6.16 35.53 -21.06
N ASP A 551 -6.95 36.46 -21.58
CA ASP A 551 -6.47 37.58 -22.39
C ASP A 551 -5.73 38.62 -21.53
N ALA A 552 -4.63 39.16 -22.06
CA ALA A 552 -3.76 40.12 -21.40
C ALA A 552 -4.37 41.54 -21.51
N ALA A 553 -5.52 41.71 -20.86
CA ALA A 553 -6.38 42.86 -21.04
C ALA A 553 -5.80 44.18 -20.50
N GLY A 554 -4.70 44.17 -19.73
CA GLY A 554 -4.22 45.34 -18.99
C GLY A 554 -5.24 45.81 -17.93
N GLY A 555 -5.85 44.86 -17.23
CA GLY A 555 -6.91 45.08 -16.24
C GLY A 555 -8.32 44.82 -16.80
N PHE A 556 -9.22 44.37 -15.92
CA PHE A 556 -10.66 44.32 -16.21
C PHE A 556 -11.27 45.73 -16.28
N ALA A 557 -12.45 45.88 -16.87
CA ALA A 557 -13.04 47.18 -17.20
C ALA A 557 -13.29 48.08 -15.97
N GLY A 558 -13.65 47.50 -14.82
CA GLY A 558 -14.02 48.23 -13.61
C GLY A 558 -15.54 48.36 -13.45
N GLY A 559 -15.99 49.44 -12.79
CA GLY A 559 -17.42 49.68 -12.58
C GLY A 559 -18.07 48.59 -11.72
N VAL A 560 -19.33 48.23 -12.03
CA VAL A 560 -20.07 47.21 -11.26
C VAL A 560 -19.59 45.81 -11.65
N ILE A 561 -19.31 44.98 -10.64
CA ILE A 561 -19.07 43.53 -10.80
C ILE A 561 -19.87 42.77 -9.73
N GLU A 562 -20.62 41.75 -10.16
CA GLU A 562 -21.54 41.03 -9.28
C GLU A 562 -21.14 39.56 -9.11
N LEU A 563 -21.28 39.05 -7.89
CA LEU A 563 -21.13 37.64 -7.53
C LEU A 563 -22.29 37.24 -6.61
N ALA A 564 -22.70 35.97 -6.61
CA ALA A 564 -23.69 35.51 -5.64
C ALA A 564 -23.08 35.41 -4.23
N ALA A 565 -23.83 35.77 -3.18
CA ALA A 565 -23.36 35.78 -1.79
C ALA A 565 -22.90 34.38 -1.27
N THR A 566 -23.32 33.31 -1.95
CA THR A 566 -22.99 31.90 -1.65
C THR A 566 -21.71 31.41 -2.33
N VAL A 567 -21.02 32.22 -3.15
CA VAL A 567 -19.80 31.74 -3.85
C VAL A 567 -18.58 31.60 -2.93
N SER A 568 -17.63 30.77 -3.38
CA SER A 568 -16.34 30.52 -2.72
C SER A 568 -15.58 31.81 -2.40
N SER A 569 -15.06 31.88 -1.18
CA SER A 569 -14.26 33.02 -0.68
C SER A 569 -13.03 33.31 -1.52
N GLN A 570 -12.52 32.31 -2.24
CA GLN A 570 -11.37 32.44 -3.13
C GLN A 570 -11.67 33.31 -4.36
N TYR A 571 -12.91 33.31 -4.86
CA TYR A 571 -13.31 34.11 -6.04
C TYR A 571 -13.43 35.60 -5.67
N VAL A 572 -14.21 35.91 -4.63
CA VAL A 572 -14.40 37.28 -4.15
C VAL A 572 -13.08 37.91 -3.70
N SER A 573 -12.20 37.14 -3.02
CA SER A 573 -10.87 37.62 -2.61
C SER A 573 -9.93 37.88 -3.80
N SER A 574 -9.99 37.06 -4.86
CA SER A 574 -9.16 37.29 -6.06
C SER A 574 -9.52 38.57 -6.80
N ILE A 575 -10.82 38.89 -6.86
CA ILE A 575 -11.31 40.15 -7.45
C ILE A 575 -10.92 41.33 -6.56
N LEU A 576 -11.12 41.25 -5.24
CA LEU A 576 -10.74 42.32 -4.30
C LEU A 576 -9.26 42.70 -4.40
N MET A 577 -8.35 41.72 -4.43
CA MET A 577 -6.90 42.00 -4.52
C MET A 577 -6.46 42.59 -5.87
N ALA A 578 -7.22 42.35 -6.95
CA ALA A 578 -6.87 42.84 -8.29
C ALA A 578 -7.64 44.12 -8.68
N ALA A 579 -8.75 44.41 -8.02
CA ALA A 579 -9.63 45.54 -8.31
C ALA A 579 -8.96 46.93 -8.37
N PRO A 580 -7.91 47.25 -7.56
CA PRO A 580 -7.21 48.52 -7.70
C PRO A 580 -6.52 48.72 -9.07
N TYR A 581 -6.26 47.64 -9.80
CA TYR A 581 -5.60 47.62 -11.11
C TYR A 581 -6.61 47.45 -12.26
N ALA A 582 -7.91 47.62 -11.99
CA ALA A 582 -8.93 47.73 -13.03
C ALA A 582 -8.81 49.08 -13.79
N LYS A 583 -9.42 49.14 -14.97
CA LYS A 583 -9.40 50.35 -15.82
C LYS A 583 -10.17 51.50 -15.18
N GLU A 584 -11.30 51.21 -14.54
CA GLU A 584 -12.05 52.16 -13.71
C GLU A 584 -12.22 51.64 -12.27
N PRO A 585 -12.52 52.50 -11.26
CA PRO A 585 -12.82 52.08 -9.90
C PRO A 585 -13.94 51.02 -9.84
N VAL A 586 -13.86 50.10 -8.88
CA VAL A 586 -14.70 48.90 -8.83
C VAL A 586 -15.76 49.02 -7.76
N THR A 587 -17.00 48.64 -8.08
CA THR A 587 -18.08 48.42 -7.11
C THR A 587 -18.49 46.95 -7.17
N LEU A 588 -18.00 46.18 -6.19
CA LEU A 588 -18.21 44.73 -6.06
C LEU A 588 -19.47 44.48 -5.23
N ARG A 589 -20.46 43.78 -5.81
CA ARG A 589 -21.76 43.51 -5.19
C ARG A 589 -21.97 42.01 -4.95
N LEU A 590 -22.40 41.64 -3.74
CA LEU A 590 -22.68 40.25 -3.35
C LEU A 590 -24.18 39.98 -3.29
N VAL A 591 -24.72 39.50 -4.42
CA VAL A 591 -26.16 39.33 -4.66
C VAL A 591 -26.68 38.09 -3.91
N GLY A 592 -27.62 38.28 -2.99
CA GLY A 592 -28.22 37.21 -2.18
C GLY A 592 -28.30 37.58 -0.70
N GLY A 593 -28.33 36.56 0.17
CA GLY A 593 -28.36 36.74 1.63
C GLY A 593 -27.01 37.08 2.25
N LYS A 594 -26.83 36.74 3.54
CA LYS A 594 -25.56 36.86 4.28
C LYS A 594 -24.42 36.16 3.50
N PRO A 595 -23.30 36.84 3.18
CA PRO A 595 -22.20 36.20 2.48
C PRO A 595 -21.52 35.13 3.33
N ILE A 596 -21.49 33.89 2.85
CA ILE A 596 -20.78 32.76 3.50
C ILE A 596 -19.27 33.06 3.62
N SER A 597 -18.77 33.91 2.72
CA SER A 597 -17.38 34.31 2.60
C SER A 597 -16.96 35.51 3.47
N GLN A 598 -17.84 36.06 4.31
CA GLN A 598 -17.59 37.34 5.01
C GLN A 598 -16.25 37.43 5.76
N PRO A 599 -15.83 36.47 6.61
CA PRO A 599 -14.56 36.58 7.33
C PRO A 599 -13.33 36.65 6.40
N TYR A 600 -13.41 36.01 5.23
CA TYR A 600 -12.36 36.07 4.21
C TYR A 600 -12.38 37.35 3.38
N ILE A 601 -13.54 38.00 3.26
CA ILE A 601 -13.65 39.35 2.70
C ILE A 601 -12.99 40.32 3.66
N ASP A 602 -13.38 40.31 4.94
CA ASP A 602 -12.86 41.20 5.98
C ASP A 602 -11.33 41.06 6.13
N MET A 603 -10.81 39.82 6.16
CA MET A 603 -9.38 39.53 6.07
C MET A 603 -8.73 40.19 4.84
N THR A 604 -9.32 40.04 3.66
CA THR A 604 -8.76 40.60 2.42
C THR A 604 -8.73 42.12 2.46
N LEU A 605 -9.81 42.76 2.94
CA LEU A 605 -9.90 44.22 3.05
C LEU A 605 -8.90 44.80 4.07
N ALA A 606 -8.74 44.13 5.22
CA ALA A 606 -7.74 44.52 6.22
C ALA A 606 -6.30 44.39 5.68
N MET A 607 -6.00 43.33 4.92
CA MET A 607 -4.71 43.17 4.26
C MET A 607 -4.48 44.21 3.16
N MET A 608 -5.48 44.50 2.32
CA MET A 608 -5.39 45.57 1.31
C MET A 608 -5.05 46.92 1.96
N LYS A 609 -5.67 47.24 3.10
CA LYS A 609 -5.39 48.44 3.88
C LYS A 609 -3.97 48.47 4.46
N ALA A 610 -3.47 47.33 4.95
CA ALA A 610 -2.08 47.20 5.42
C ALA A 610 -1.05 47.37 4.27
N PHE A 611 -1.45 47.08 3.03
CA PHE A 611 -0.71 47.33 1.80
C PHE A 611 -1.10 48.68 1.13
N GLY A 612 -1.71 49.61 1.88
CA GLY A 612 -1.91 51.00 1.47
C GLY A 612 -3.16 51.31 0.64
N VAL A 613 -4.07 50.36 0.40
CA VAL A 613 -5.32 50.58 -0.36
C VAL A 613 -6.54 50.29 0.52
N GLN A 614 -7.27 51.34 0.89
CA GLN A 614 -8.53 51.21 1.62
C GLN A 614 -9.72 51.14 0.66
N ALA A 615 -10.45 50.03 0.69
CA ALA A 615 -11.79 49.94 0.13
C ALA A 615 -12.84 50.28 1.20
N GLU A 616 -14.02 50.72 0.75
CA GLU A 616 -15.10 51.20 1.63
C GLU A 616 -16.36 50.33 1.45
N ARG A 617 -17.04 50.03 2.56
CA ARG A 617 -18.32 49.31 2.54
C ARG A 617 -19.44 50.32 2.26
N SER A 618 -20.38 49.97 1.38
CA SER A 618 -21.47 50.88 1.03
C SER A 618 -22.39 51.13 2.22
N SER A 619 -22.88 52.36 2.36
CA SER A 619 -23.77 52.77 3.45
C SER A 619 -25.24 52.38 3.22
N SER A 620 -25.63 52.08 1.98
CA SER A 620 -26.98 51.65 1.60
C SER A 620 -27.14 50.14 1.43
N ASP A 621 -26.05 49.41 1.17
CA ASP A 621 -26.04 47.96 1.00
C ASP A 621 -24.77 47.34 1.63
N PRO A 622 -24.87 46.61 2.76
CA PRO A 622 -23.72 46.00 3.42
C PRO A 622 -23.07 44.87 2.60
N ASN A 623 -23.69 44.39 1.52
CA ASN A 623 -23.11 43.43 0.59
C ASN A 623 -22.41 44.09 -0.62
N THR A 624 -22.38 45.43 -0.69
CA THR A 624 -21.67 46.19 -1.73
C THR A 624 -20.40 46.85 -1.17
N TYR A 625 -19.31 46.76 -1.94
CA TYR A 625 -17.97 47.26 -1.59
C TYR A 625 -17.44 48.15 -2.73
N HIS A 626 -16.95 49.34 -2.39
CA HIS A 626 -16.32 50.28 -3.31
C HIS A 626 -14.80 50.20 -3.16
N ILE A 627 -14.09 49.79 -4.21
CA ILE A 627 -12.64 49.64 -4.24
C ILE A 627 -12.05 50.72 -5.16
N PRO A 628 -11.17 51.61 -4.64
CA PRO A 628 -10.55 52.65 -5.46
C PRO A 628 -9.50 52.04 -6.41
N LYS A 629 -9.34 52.68 -7.57
CA LYS A 629 -8.23 52.43 -8.49
C LYS A 629 -6.93 52.97 -7.89
N GLY A 630 -5.85 52.20 -7.92
CA GLY A 630 -4.56 52.57 -7.33
C GLY A 630 -3.56 51.41 -7.24
N THR A 631 -2.39 51.69 -6.67
CA THR A 631 -1.29 50.73 -6.54
C THR A 631 -0.98 50.48 -5.07
N TYR A 632 -0.88 49.22 -4.64
CA TYR A 632 -0.44 48.89 -3.29
C TYR A 632 0.96 49.45 -3.00
N LYS A 633 1.18 49.90 -1.77
CA LYS A 633 2.49 50.33 -1.28
C LYS A 633 2.99 49.27 -0.31
N ASN A 634 4.11 48.63 -0.66
CA ASN A 634 4.61 47.51 0.12
C ASN A 634 5.14 47.98 1.48
N PRO A 635 4.65 47.43 2.61
CA PRO A 635 5.27 47.66 3.90
C PRO A 635 6.65 46.99 3.92
N ALA A 636 7.64 47.62 4.55
CA ALA A 636 9.01 47.09 4.60
C ALA A 636 9.10 45.68 5.20
N GLU A 637 8.19 45.34 6.10
CA GLU A 637 8.03 44.01 6.69
C GLU A 637 6.54 43.68 6.88
N TYR A 638 6.17 42.41 6.69
CA TYR A 638 4.84 41.88 6.97
C TYR A 638 4.95 40.50 7.61
N THR A 639 4.56 40.36 8.88
CA THR A 639 4.57 39.07 9.56
C THR A 639 3.23 38.36 9.38
N ILE A 640 3.27 37.13 8.88
CA ILE A 640 2.10 36.27 8.74
C ILE A 640 1.73 35.71 10.13
N GLU A 641 0.47 35.89 10.54
CA GLU A 641 -0.07 35.21 11.72
C GLU A 641 0.06 33.69 11.56
N SER A 642 0.33 32.97 12.63
CA SER A 642 0.21 31.50 12.63
C SER A 642 -1.22 31.07 12.30
N ASP A 643 -1.39 29.90 11.71
CA ASP A 643 -2.69 29.34 11.36
C ASP A 643 -3.54 29.16 12.62
N ALA A 644 -4.58 30.00 12.80
CA ALA A 644 -5.35 30.04 14.04
C ALA A 644 -6.10 28.73 14.30
N SER A 645 -6.52 28.07 13.22
CA SER A 645 -7.05 26.72 13.21
C SER A 645 -6.09 25.72 13.87
N SER A 646 -4.81 25.76 13.48
CA SER A 646 -3.74 24.92 14.05
C SER A 646 -3.32 25.37 15.45
N ALA A 647 -3.42 26.66 15.77
CA ALA A 647 -3.18 27.19 17.11
C ALA A 647 -4.15 26.65 18.17
N THR A 648 -5.34 26.17 17.77
CA THR A 648 -6.30 25.58 18.72
C THR A 648 -5.74 24.34 19.43
N TYR A 649 -4.93 23.51 18.78
CA TYR A 649 -4.43 22.25 19.36
C TYR A 649 -3.50 22.44 20.59
N PRO A 650 -2.41 23.25 20.54
CA PRO A 650 -1.57 23.47 21.72
C PRO A 650 -2.28 24.28 22.82
N LEU A 651 -3.17 25.21 22.46
CA LEU A 651 -4.01 25.92 23.44
C LEU A 651 -5.02 24.98 24.11
N ALA A 652 -5.54 23.98 23.40
CA ALA A 652 -6.41 22.95 23.95
C ALA A 652 -5.64 21.94 24.82
N ILE A 653 -4.35 21.66 24.55
CA ILE A 653 -3.51 20.89 25.49
C ILE A 653 -3.35 21.66 26.81
N ALA A 654 -3.10 22.97 26.77
CA ALA A 654 -3.07 23.79 27.98
C ALA A 654 -4.42 23.76 28.74
N ALA A 655 -5.53 23.92 28.02
CA ALA A 655 -6.88 23.85 28.57
C ALA A 655 -7.21 22.50 29.25
N ILE A 656 -6.90 21.38 28.60
CA ILE A 656 -7.29 20.03 29.07
C ILE A 656 -6.40 19.50 30.20
N THR A 657 -5.14 19.98 30.29
CA THR A 657 -4.15 19.52 31.27
C THR A 657 -3.93 20.48 32.45
N GLY A 658 -4.55 21.67 32.45
CA GLY A 658 -4.33 22.69 33.47
C GLY A 658 -2.95 23.34 33.43
N THR A 659 -2.30 23.33 32.26
CA THR A 659 -0.99 23.94 32.01
C THR A 659 -1.12 25.26 31.23
N THR A 660 -0.02 25.94 30.92
CA THR A 660 -0.03 27.23 30.21
C THR A 660 0.59 27.13 28.81
N CYS A 661 -0.10 27.65 27.80
CA CYS A 661 0.44 27.84 26.45
C CYS A 661 0.21 29.27 25.94
N THR A 662 1.26 29.84 25.34
CA THR A 662 1.23 31.14 24.64
C THR A 662 1.43 30.93 23.14
N VAL A 663 0.59 31.56 22.32
CA VAL A 663 0.79 31.74 20.88
C VAL A 663 1.16 33.21 20.63
N PRO A 664 2.39 33.53 20.18
CA PRO A 664 2.96 34.88 20.29
C PRO A 664 2.58 35.84 19.14
N ASN A 665 1.88 35.34 18.12
CA ASN A 665 1.55 36.05 16.87
C ASN A 665 0.08 35.90 16.44
N ILE A 666 -0.81 35.55 17.36
CA ILE A 666 -2.27 35.59 17.22
C ILE A 666 -2.83 36.27 18.48
N GLY A 667 -3.56 37.36 18.33
CA GLY A 667 -4.19 38.10 19.45
C GLY A 667 -5.56 38.66 19.06
N PHE A 668 -6.10 39.59 19.85
CA PHE A 668 -7.45 40.13 19.61
C PHE A 668 -7.60 40.90 18.29
N SER A 669 -6.50 41.27 17.62
CA SER A 669 -6.51 41.91 16.29
C SER A 669 -6.31 40.94 15.13
N SER A 670 -6.35 39.62 15.37
CA SER A 670 -6.19 38.59 14.34
C SER A 670 -7.24 38.69 13.22
N LEU A 671 -6.79 38.47 11.98
CA LEU A 671 -7.65 38.44 10.80
C LEU A 671 -8.37 37.09 10.60
N GLN A 672 -8.28 36.15 11.55
CA GLN A 672 -8.75 34.77 11.40
C GLN A 672 -9.93 34.48 12.34
N GLY A 673 -11.05 34.02 11.79
CA GLY A 673 -12.24 33.66 12.58
C GLY A 673 -11.97 32.62 13.66
N ASP A 674 -11.17 31.60 13.34
CA ASP A 674 -10.69 30.57 14.28
C ASP A 674 -9.90 31.12 15.49
N ALA A 675 -9.32 32.33 15.42
CA ALA A 675 -8.61 32.93 16.56
C ALA A 675 -9.55 33.26 17.74
N ARG A 676 -10.86 33.38 17.47
CA ARG A 676 -11.91 33.54 18.48
C ARG A 676 -12.00 32.36 19.45
N PHE A 677 -11.51 31.17 19.07
CA PHE A 677 -11.58 29.94 19.87
C PHE A 677 -11.11 30.11 21.33
N ALA A 678 -10.11 30.96 21.58
CA ALA A 678 -9.63 31.22 22.94
C ALA A 678 -10.68 31.95 23.81
N ILE A 679 -11.36 32.96 23.27
CA ILE A 679 -12.34 33.79 23.99
C ILE A 679 -13.74 33.17 23.95
N ASP A 680 -14.14 32.59 22.83
CA ASP A 680 -15.49 32.10 22.59
C ASP A 680 -15.70 30.61 22.98
N VAL A 681 -14.62 29.87 23.24
CA VAL A 681 -14.67 28.46 23.69
C VAL A 681 -13.88 28.26 24.98
N LEU A 682 -12.56 28.50 24.97
CA LEU A 682 -11.70 28.11 26.10
C LEU A 682 -11.99 28.88 27.38
N GLN A 683 -12.23 30.20 27.29
CA GLN A 683 -12.61 31.02 28.44
C GLN A 683 -13.97 30.62 29.04
N PRO A 684 -15.06 30.45 28.25
CA PRO A 684 -16.31 29.84 28.71
C PRO A 684 -16.17 28.46 29.34
N MET A 685 -15.23 27.63 28.85
CA MET A 685 -14.91 26.33 29.46
C MET A 685 -14.13 26.44 30.79
N GLY A 686 -13.83 27.64 31.28
CA GLY A 686 -13.16 27.88 32.57
C GLY A 686 -11.66 28.15 32.50
N CYS A 687 -11.08 28.34 31.30
CA CYS A 687 -9.66 28.69 31.17
C CYS A 687 -9.42 30.17 31.51
N THR A 688 -8.26 30.47 32.11
CA THR A 688 -7.78 31.85 32.21
C THR A 688 -7.14 32.23 30.87
N VAL A 689 -7.73 33.19 30.17
CA VAL A 689 -7.27 33.63 28.85
C VAL A 689 -6.85 35.10 28.91
N GLN A 690 -5.67 35.40 28.38
CA GLN A 690 -5.10 36.74 28.29
C GLN A 690 -4.68 37.02 26.85
N GLN A 691 -5.16 38.13 26.28
CA GLN A 691 -4.80 38.54 24.91
C GLN A 691 -4.20 39.95 24.89
N THR A 692 -3.18 40.11 24.06
CA THR A 692 -2.77 41.40 23.51
C THR A 692 -3.29 41.52 22.07
N ALA A 693 -2.98 42.61 21.37
CA ALA A 693 -3.35 42.75 19.95
C ALA A 693 -2.80 41.60 19.08
N THR A 694 -1.61 41.06 19.45
CA THR A 694 -0.86 40.09 18.64
C THR A 694 -0.52 38.78 19.36
N SER A 695 -0.84 38.59 20.64
CA SER A 695 -0.51 37.37 21.39
C SER A 695 -1.70 36.86 22.21
N THR A 696 -1.79 35.54 22.38
CA THR A 696 -2.82 34.84 23.16
C THR A 696 -2.15 33.86 24.11
N THR A 697 -2.41 34.01 25.41
CA THR A 697 -1.97 33.08 26.46
C THR A 697 -3.20 32.43 27.09
N VAL A 698 -3.17 31.10 27.23
CA VAL A 698 -4.22 30.31 27.87
C VAL A 698 -3.60 29.47 28.98
N THR A 699 -4.19 29.53 30.17
CA THR A 699 -3.94 28.57 31.27
C THR A 699 -5.24 27.82 31.53
N GLY A 700 -5.21 26.49 31.50
CA GLY A 700 -6.38 25.66 31.76
C GLY A 700 -6.84 25.68 33.23
N PRO A 701 -8.09 25.30 33.52
CA PRO A 701 -8.49 24.91 34.88
C PRO A 701 -7.73 23.63 35.31
N ALA A 702 -7.83 23.25 36.58
CA ALA A 702 -7.29 21.96 37.04
C ALA A 702 -7.85 20.79 36.18
N PRO A 703 -7.08 19.70 35.93
CA PRO A 703 -7.51 18.59 35.09
C PRO A 703 -8.92 18.06 35.43
N GLY A 704 -9.78 17.94 34.41
CA GLY A 704 -11.20 17.58 34.58
C GLY A 704 -12.12 18.72 35.02
N GLY A 705 -11.59 19.93 35.25
CA GLY A 705 -12.33 21.14 35.64
C GLY A 705 -12.86 21.98 34.48
N LEU A 706 -12.87 21.46 33.25
CA LEU A 706 -13.48 22.13 32.10
C LEU A 706 -15.01 22.12 32.21
N LEU A 707 -15.68 23.21 31.84
CA LEU A 707 -17.14 23.34 31.91
C LEU A 707 -17.80 23.05 30.55
N GLY A 708 -18.91 22.31 30.54
CA GLY A 708 -19.69 22.08 29.33
C GLY A 708 -20.42 23.35 28.86
N LEU A 709 -20.50 23.59 27.55
CA LEU A 709 -21.09 24.80 26.98
C LEU A 709 -22.54 24.55 26.49
N PRO A 710 -23.58 25.11 27.15
CA PRO A 710 -24.98 24.83 26.80
C PRO A 710 -25.33 25.05 25.33
N HIS A 711 -24.68 26.03 24.70
CA HIS A 711 -24.63 26.21 23.25
C HIS A 711 -23.39 27.03 22.87
N VAL A 712 -22.76 26.69 21.74
CA VAL A 712 -21.79 27.53 21.03
C VAL A 712 -22.04 27.47 19.51
N ASP A 713 -22.12 28.63 18.88
CA ASP A 713 -22.10 28.75 17.41
C ASP A 713 -20.65 28.78 16.91
N MET A 714 -20.30 27.84 16.03
CA MET A 714 -18.98 27.73 15.44
C MET A 714 -18.97 28.04 13.93
N GLU A 715 -20.01 28.65 13.35
CA GLU A 715 -19.94 29.19 11.98
C GLU A 715 -18.66 30.06 11.74
N PRO A 716 -18.25 30.97 12.66
CA PRO A 716 -17.07 31.81 12.46
C PRO A 716 -15.72 31.08 12.58
N MET A 717 -15.71 29.91 13.24
CA MET A 717 -14.52 29.13 13.58
C MET A 717 -14.72 27.64 13.23
N THR A 718 -15.35 27.43 12.07
CA THR A 718 -15.96 26.17 11.63
C THR A 718 -14.98 24.99 11.58
N ASP A 719 -13.71 25.26 11.30
CA ASP A 719 -12.66 24.24 11.17
C ASP A 719 -12.00 23.88 12.52
N ALA A 720 -12.30 24.61 13.61
CA ALA A 720 -11.86 24.35 14.99
C ALA A 720 -12.83 23.46 15.80
N PHE A 721 -13.99 23.11 15.26
CA PHE A 721 -15.04 22.38 16.01
C PHE A 721 -14.58 21.00 16.53
N LEU A 722 -13.63 20.36 15.85
CA LEU A 722 -13.06 19.07 16.25
C LEU A 722 -12.30 19.23 17.58
N THR A 723 -11.55 20.34 17.73
CA THR A 723 -10.83 20.71 18.95
C THR A 723 -11.81 21.05 20.09
N ALA A 724 -12.91 21.75 19.81
CA ALA A 724 -13.97 21.96 20.79
C ALA A 724 -14.63 20.65 21.25
N SER A 725 -14.85 19.72 20.31
CA SER A 725 -15.52 18.43 20.58
C SER A 725 -14.71 17.52 21.51
N VAL A 726 -13.38 17.52 21.41
CA VAL A 726 -12.51 16.75 22.32
C VAL A 726 -12.33 17.37 23.70
N LEU A 727 -12.49 18.70 23.84
CA LEU A 727 -12.55 19.36 25.14
C LEU A 727 -13.91 19.10 25.82
N ALA A 728 -15.00 19.22 25.05
CA ALA A 728 -16.35 18.90 25.49
C ALA A 728 -16.51 17.45 25.97
N ALA A 729 -15.77 16.52 25.37
CA ALA A 729 -15.75 15.11 25.76
C ALA A 729 -15.30 14.86 27.21
N VAL A 730 -14.53 15.77 27.80
CA VAL A 730 -14.02 15.68 29.19
C VAL A 730 -14.50 16.81 30.09
N ALA A 731 -15.51 17.56 29.63
CA ALA A 731 -16.07 18.69 30.35
C ALA A 731 -17.22 18.27 31.27
N ALA A 732 -17.42 19.02 32.35
CA ALA A 732 -18.55 18.86 33.25
C ALA A 732 -19.86 19.31 32.57
N GLY A 733 -20.59 18.34 31.99
CA GLY A 733 -21.91 18.52 31.40
C GLY A 733 -21.97 18.30 29.88
N THR A 734 -23.13 18.58 29.30
CA THR A 734 -23.37 18.44 27.85
C THR A 734 -23.04 19.73 27.11
N THR A 735 -22.32 19.61 26.00
CA THR A 735 -21.97 20.72 25.10
C THR A 735 -22.68 20.60 23.76
N LYS A 736 -23.25 21.70 23.24
CA LYS A 736 -23.88 21.73 21.91
C LYS A 736 -23.17 22.70 20.97
N ILE A 737 -22.67 22.18 19.84
CA ILE A 737 -21.96 22.93 18.80
C ILE A 737 -22.85 23.02 17.55
N SER A 738 -23.06 24.23 17.00
CA SER A 738 -23.82 24.47 15.75
C SER A 738 -23.00 25.24 14.70
N GLY A 739 -23.59 25.53 13.54
CA GLY A 739 -22.98 26.36 12.49
C GLY A 739 -21.96 25.63 11.59
N ILE A 740 -21.91 24.30 11.65
CA ILE A 740 -20.85 23.46 11.05
C ILE A 740 -21.34 22.48 9.97
N ALA A 741 -22.54 22.69 9.39
CA ALA A 741 -23.09 21.86 8.30
C ALA A 741 -22.11 21.62 7.13
N ASN A 742 -21.25 22.61 6.83
CA ASN A 742 -20.20 22.53 5.82
C ASN A 742 -19.12 21.46 6.10
N GLN A 743 -18.93 21.03 7.36
CA GLN A 743 -17.93 20.03 7.77
C GLN A 743 -18.30 18.60 7.33
N ARG A 744 -19.54 18.40 6.89
CA ARG A 744 -20.04 17.13 6.32
C ARG A 744 -19.40 16.76 4.97
N VAL A 745 -18.87 17.75 4.25
CA VAL A 745 -18.39 17.63 2.86
C VAL A 745 -17.00 18.26 2.66
N LYS A 746 -16.13 18.18 3.67
CA LYS A 746 -14.75 18.71 3.61
C LYS A 746 -13.77 17.70 3.03
N GLU A 747 -13.14 16.91 3.90
CA GLU A 747 -12.11 15.92 3.54
C GLU A 747 -12.67 14.52 3.81
N CYS A 748 -13.21 14.32 5.02
CA CYS A 748 -14.23 13.33 5.34
C CYS A 748 -15.55 14.02 5.77
N ASN A 749 -16.58 13.24 6.15
CA ASN A 749 -17.69 13.76 6.95
C ASN A 749 -17.22 13.88 8.41
N ARG A 750 -16.68 15.05 8.75
CA ARG A 750 -16.00 15.28 10.04
C ARG A 750 -16.92 15.15 11.24
N ILE A 751 -18.22 15.46 11.09
CA ILE A 751 -19.19 15.36 12.19
C ILE A 751 -19.38 13.90 12.58
N ALA A 752 -19.68 13.03 11.60
CA ALA A 752 -19.78 11.59 11.82
C ALA A 752 -18.44 10.95 12.25
N ALA A 753 -17.30 11.46 11.76
CA ALA A 753 -15.98 11.02 12.19
C ALA A 753 -15.72 11.32 13.67
N MET A 754 -16.02 12.54 14.15
CA MET A 754 -15.91 12.87 15.58
C MET A 754 -16.85 12.00 16.41
N ARG A 755 -18.10 11.80 15.97
CA ARG A 755 -19.10 10.93 16.62
C ARG A 755 -18.60 9.49 16.77
N GLU A 756 -18.08 8.87 15.69
CA GLU A 756 -17.55 7.50 15.71
C GLU A 756 -16.30 7.37 16.61
N GLN A 757 -15.32 8.25 16.44
CA GLN A 757 -14.06 8.15 17.16
C GLN A 757 -14.19 8.54 18.65
N LEU A 758 -15.06 9.49 19.02
CA LEU A 758 -15.38 9.80 20.43
C LEU A 758 -16.10 8.63 21.11
N GLY A 759 -16.98 7.92 20.39
CA GLY A 759 -17.65 6.72 20.88
C GLY A 759 -16.68 5.62 21.35
N LYS A 760 -15.48 5.53 20.75
CA LYS A 760 -14.43 4.59 21.18
C LYS A 760 -13.88 4.89 22.58
N PHE A 761 -13.92 6.15 23.02
CA PHE A 761 -13.57 6.56 24.39
C PHE A 761 -14.75 6.40 25.38
N GLY A 762 -15.91 5.92 24.91
CA GLY A 762 -17.13 5.79 25.70
C GLY A 762 -18.00 7.06 25.74
N ILE A 763 -17.67 8.09 24.96
CA ILE A 763 -18.36 9.38 24.97
C ILE A 763 -19.64 9.31 24.13
N ALA A 764 -20.77 9.68 24.73
CA ALA A 764 -22.05 9.78 24.02
C ALA A 764 -22.10 11.08 23.19
N THR A 765 -22.47 10.95 21.91
CA THR A 765 -22.55 12.07 20.96
C THR A 765 -23.76 11.93 20.05
N ASP A 766 -24.52 13.02 19.90
CA ASP A 766 -25.67 13.10 18.99
C ASP A 766 -25.38 14.07 17.84
N GLU A 767 -25.91 13.77 16.67
CA GLU A 767 -25.63 14.50 15.42
C GLU A 767 -26.91 15.13 14.86
N PHE A 768 -26.84 16.40 14.45
CA PHE A 768 -27.95 17.12 13.83
C PHE A 768 -27.49 17.90 12.59
N ASP A 769 -28.43 18.41 11.78
CA ASP A 769 -28.21 18.92 10.42
C ASP A 769 -26.97 19.81 10.28
N ASP A 770 -26.78 20.77 11.19
CA ASP A 770 -25.65 21.71 11.20
C ASP A 770 -24.68 21.55 12.37
N GLY A 771 -24.74 20.46 13.15
CA GLY A 771 -23.98 20.40 14.41
C GLY A 771 -23.86 19.04 15.10
N ILE A 772 -23.26 19.09 16.30
CA ILE A 772 -23.00 17.94 17.17
C ILE A 772 -23.27 18.30 18.64
N ILE A 773 -23.80 17.35 19.40
CA ILE A 773 -23.93 17.39 20.85
C ILE A 773 -22.92 16.39 21.43
N VAL A 774 -22.16 16.81 22.44
CA VAL A 774 -21.17 15.97 23.13
C VAL A 774 -21.52 15.95 24.62
N THR A 775 -21.80 14.77 25.17
CA THR A 775 -22.04 14.61 26.62
C THR A 775 -20.74 14.22 27.29
N GLY A 776 -20.11 15.19 27.96
CA GLY A 776 -18.80 15.02 28.59
C GLY A 776 -18.81 14.00 29.74
N GLN A 777 -17.65 13.41 29.98
CA GLN A 777 -17.44 12.38 31.01
C GLN A 777 -16.24 12.71 31.90
N PRO A 778 -16.24 12.33 33.19
CA PRO A 778 -15.06 12.41 34.05
C PRO A 778 -13.85 11.65 33.48
N LEU A 779 -12.64 12.19 33.63
CA LEU A 779 -11.42 11.65 33.03
C LEU A 779 -11.18 10.17 33.40
N ASP A 780 -11.42 9.80 34.65
CA ASP A 780 -11.27 8.44 35.20
C ASP A 780 -12.25 7.42 34.61
N THR A 781 -13.30 7.87 33.90
CA THR A 781 -14.28 7.00 33.22
C THR A 781 -14.00 6.79 31.73
N LEU A 782 -13.02 7.50 31.15
CA LEU A 782 -12.65 7.37 29.73
C LEU A 782 -12.15 5.96 29.40
N LYS A 783 -12.73 5.36 28.35
CA LYS A 783 -12.30 4.07 27.81
C LYS A 783 -11.06 4.19 26.94
N THR A 784 -10.21 3.18 26.95
CA THR A 784 -9.10 3.04 26.00
C THR A 784 -9.63 2.54 24.65
N PRO A 785 -9.30 3.20 23.51
CA PRO A 785 -9.74 2.74 22.20
C PRO A 785 -8.81 1.63 21.67
N ASP A 786 -9.11 0.36 21.99
CA ASP A 786 -8.26 -0.80 21.64
C ASP A 786 -7.91 -0.91 20.15
N ALA A 787 -8.87 -0.60 19.27
CA ALA A 787 -8.68 -0.59 17.82
C ALA A 787 -7.94 0.66 17.28
N GLY A 788 -7.54 1.57 18.17
CA GLY A 788 -6.98 2.87 17.85
C GLY A 788 -7.99 3.87 17.27
N VAL A 789 -7.56 5.13 17.19
CA VAL A 789 -8.27 6.21 16.50
C VAL A 789 -7.93 6.17 15.01
N PHE A 790 -8.95 6.15 14.16
CA PHE A 790 -8.81 6.30 12.72
C PHE A 790 -9.06 7.77 12.33
N CYS A 791 -8.25 8.32 11.42
CA CYS A 791 -8.23 9.73 11.07
C CYS A 791 -8.89 10.04 9.72
N TYR A 792 -9.15 9.02 8.89
CA TYR A 792 -9.75 9.15 7.56
C TYR A 792 -8.91 10.05 6.61
N ASP A 793 -7.57 10.00 6.73
CA ASP A 793 -6.60 10.96 6.14
C ASP A 793 -6.87 12.45 6.50
N ASP A 794 -7.71 12.74 7.50
CA ASP A 794 -8.01 14.10 7.94
C ASP A 794 -7.09 14.53 9.09
N HIS A 795 -6.14 15.40 8.72
CA HIS A 795 -5.22 16.08 9.62
C HIS A 795 -5.86 16.63 10.91
N ARG A 796 -7.10 17.13 10.84
CA ARG A 796 -7.78 17.73 12.01
C ARG A 796 -8.29 16.69 12.99
N VAL A 797 -8.77 15.54 12.49
CA VAL A 797 -9.23 14.43 13.34
C VAL A 797 -8.03 13.93 14.14
N ALA A 798 -6.91 13.66 13.46
CA ALA A 798 -5.68 13.19 14.09
C ALA A 798 -5.17 14.15 15.19
N MET A 799 -5.04 15.45 14.88
CA MET A 799 -4.57 16.43 15.86
C MET A 799 -5.54 16.60 17.03
N SER A 800 -6.85 16.63 16.80
CA SER A 800 -7.85 16.76 17.88
C SER A 800 -7.80 15.56 18.84
N PHE A 801 -7.79 14.32 18.34
CA PHE A 801 -7.71 13.14 19.20
C PHE A 801 -6.38 13.02 19.95
N SER A 802 -5.30 13.59 19.43
CA SER A 802 -4.04 13.65 20.18
C SER A 802 -4.12 14.56 21.42
N VAL A 803 -4.95 15.62 21.39
CA VAL A 803 -5.23 16.45 22.58
C VAL A 803 -5.94 15.61 23.64
N LEU A 804 -7.02 14.91 23.28
CA LEU A 804 -7.74 14.00 24.18
C LEU A 804 -6.82 12.91 24.77
N SER A 805 -5.90 12.40 23.96
CA SER A 805 -4.94 11.37 24.35
C SER A 805 -3.93 11.83 25.41
N THR A 806 -3.76 13.15 25.63
CA THR A 806 -2.89 13.66 26.71
C THR A 806 -3.44 13.40 28.11
N VAL A 807 -4.75 13.14 28.25
CA VAL A 807 -5.45 12.94 29.53
C VAL A 807 -6.22 11.61 29.62
N ALA A 808 -6.02 10.70 28.66
CA ALA A 808 -6.63 9.37 28.69
C ALA A 808 -6.05 8.48 29.80
N ASN A 809 -6.80 7.47 30.25
CA ASN A 809 -6.37 6.57 31.33
C ASN A 809 -5.25 5.58 30.93
N ALA A 810 -4.96 5.46 29.63
CA ALA A 810 -3.91 4.58 29.09
C ALA A 810 -3.38 5.12 27.75
N PRO A 811 -2.21 4.66 27.27
CA PRO A 811 -1.68 5.02 25.96
C PRO A 811 -2.63 4.77 24.79
N VAL A 812 -2.82 5.79 23.94
CA VAL A 812 -3.76 5.79 22.82
C VAL A 812 -2.99 5.66 21.50
N THR A 813 -3.36 4.70 20.65
CA THR A 813 -2.84 4.64 19.28
C THR A 813 -3.74 5.44 18.34
N ILE A 814 -3.18 6.37 17.57
CA ILE A 814 -3.85 7.06 16.46
C ILE A 814 -3.19 6.54 15.16
N LEU A 815 -3.97 6.13 14.15
CA LEU A 815 -3.47 5.17 13.13
C LEU A 815 -2.71 5.81 11.95
N GLU A 816 -2.95 7.08 11.63
CA GLU A 816 -2.48 7.73 10.40
C GLU A 816 -1.61 8.96 10.72
N ARG A 817 -0.42 8.72 11.30
CA ARG A 817 0.50 9.78 11.81
C ARG A 817 0.84 10.84 10.76
N GLU A 818 1.02 10.44 9.50
CA GLU A 818 1.55 11.32 8.46
C GLU A 818 0.51 12.29 7.86
N CYS A 819 -0.81 12.09 8.10
CA CYS A 819 -1.84 12.97 7.52
C CYS A 819 -1.76 14.42 8.02
N THR A 820 -1.16 14.67 9.21
CA THR A 820 -0.93 16.03 9.72
C THR A 820 0.01 16.85 8.85
N GLY A 821 0.77 16.23 7.93
CA GLY A 821 1.64 16.90 6.95
C GLY A 821 0.94 17.97 6.10
N LYS A 822 -0.39 17.94 6.02
CA LYS A 822 -1.24 18.87 5.26
C LYS A 822 -1.27 20.31 5.82
N THR A 823 -1.05 20.48 7.12
CA THR A 823 -0.95 21.78 7.80
C THR A 823 0.17 21.85 8.84
N TRP A 824 0.47 20.77 9.57
CA TRP A 824 1.51 20.71 10.60
C TRP A 824 2.30 19.38 10.56
N PRO A 825 3.30 19.24 9.65
CA PRO A 825 4.15 18.05 9.55
C PRO A 825 4.94 17.69 10.81
N GLY A 826 5.14 18.65 11.72
CA GLY A 826 5.89 18.49 12.96
C GLY A 826 5.07 18.09 14.19
N TRP A 827 3.75 17.87 14.05
CA TRP A 827 2.86 17.66 15.20
C TRP A 827 3.14 16.37 16.00
N PHE A 828 3.38 15.24 15.31
CA PHE A 828 3.48 13.91 15.95
C PHE A 828 4.92 13.37 16.14
N LYS A 829 5.09 12.57 17.20
CA LYS A 829 6.36 11.94 17.65
C LYS A 829 6.12 10.47 18.11
N SER A 830 6.18 9.46 17.21
CA SER A 830 5.38 8.23 17.45
C SER A 830 5.62 6.91 16.67
N ASP A 831 5.15 5.77 17.23
CA ASP A 831 5.23 4.33 16.81
C ASP A 831 3.85 3.74 16.36
N MET A 832 3.62 2.65 15.56
CA MET A 832 4.41 1.49 15.02
C MET A 832 3.79 0.84 13.70
N LEU A 833 3.88 -0.51 13.43
CA LEU A 833 3.33 -1.24 12.23
C LEU A 833 3.47 -2.82 12.18
N ALA A 834 2.81 -3.50 11.21
CA ALA A 834 2.90 -4.94 10.78
C ALA A 834 2.22 -5.13 9.36
N SER A 835 2.06 -6.25 8.59
CA SER A 835 2.60 -7.62 8.32
C SER A 835 2.04 -8.09 6.90
N HIS A 836 2.53 -9.14 6.19
CA HIS A 836 2.17 -9.46 4.76
C HIS A 836 2.45 -10.92 4.24
N PRO A 837 1.74 -11.40 3.18
CA PRO A 837 2.15 -12.57 2.33
C PRO A 837 1.96 -12.43 0.77
N THR A 838 2.76 -13.17 -0.04
CA THR A 838 2.54 -13.42 -1.49
C THR A 838 3.16 -14.77 -1.95
N PRO A 839 2.47 -15.64 -2.71
CA PRO A 839 3.00 -16.96 -3.15
C PRO A 839 3.69 -16.95 -4.54
N ILE A 840 4.43 -18.03 -4.87
CA ILE A 840 5.23 -18.22 -6.10
C ILE A 840 5.09 -19.65 -6.64
N ILE A 841 5.24 -19.84 -7.97
CA ILE A 841 5.44 -21.13 -8.64
C ILE A 841 6.83 -21.12 -9.29
N ALA A 842 7.69 -22.12 -9.06
CA ALA A 842 9.06 -22.19 -9.57
C ALA A 842 9.43 -23.62 -10.03
N LEU A 843 9.85 -23.77 -11.30
CA LEU A 843 9.99 -25.08 -11.96
C LEU A 843 11.18 -25.10 -12.92
N ASN A 844 11.90 -26.21 -12.94
CA ASN A 844 12.85 -26.57 -14.00
C ASN A 844 12.17 -27.47 -15.07
N MET A 845 12.69 -27.41 -16.29
CA MET A 845 12.24 -28.23 -17.43
C MET A 845 13.17 -29.43 -17.67
N GLY A 846 12.70 -30.40 -18.46
CA GLY A 846 13.47 -31.60 -18.81
C GLY A 846 13.52 -32.63 -17.68
N ALA A 847 14.19 -33.76 -17.94
CA ALA A 847 14.21 -34.91 -17.03
C ALA A 847 14.84 -34.57 -15.65
N LEU A 848 15.95 -33.82 -15.64
CA LEU A 848 16.60 -33.33 -14.41
C LEU A 848 15.71 -32.37 -13.61
N GLY A 849 14.79 -31.67 -14.28
CA GLY A 849 13.85 -30.75 -13.65
C GLY A 849 12.75 -31.41 -12.82
N LYS A 850 12.55 -32.73 -12.92
CA LYS A 850 11.46 -33.46 -12.24
C LYS A 850 11.34 -33.14 -10.75
N LEU A 851 12.43 -33.13 -9.99
CA LEU A 851 12.42 -32.88 -8.55
C LEU A 851 11.85 -31.50 -8.18
N SER A 852 12.12 -30.46 -8.98
CA SER A 852 11.55 -29.13 -8.74
C SER A 852 10.01 -29.11 -8.84
N ARG A 853 9.43 -29.97 -9.69
CA ARG A 853 7.98 -30.08 -9.84
C ARG A 853 7.34 -30.78 -8.63
N VAL A 854 8.05 -31.76 -8.06
CA VAL A 854 7.65 -32.41 -6.81
C VAL A 854 7.67 -31.39 -5.67
N LEU A 855 8.80 -30.70 -5.47
CA LEU A 855 9.02 -29.81 -4.33
C LEU A 855 8.36 -28.41 -4.44
N ASN A 856 7.83 -28.03 -5.61
CA ASN A 856 7.19 -26.73 -5.80
C ASN A 856 5.95 -26.52 -4.90
N GLY A 857 5.16 -27.58 -4.67
CA GLY A 857 3.97 -27.57 -3.80
C GLY A 857 2.79 -26.74 -4.33
N PHE A 858 2.94 -25.41 -4.42
CA PHE A 858 1.89 -24.48 -4.78
C PHE A 858 1.60 -24.48 -6.29
N LEU A 859 0.39 -24.93 -6.68
CA LEU A 859 -0.12 -24.91 -8.06
C LEU A 859 0.83 -25.53 -9.11
N THR A 860 1.52 -26.62 -8.79
CA THR A 860 2.41 -27.31 -9.74
C THR A 860 1.66 -27.69 -11.03
N PRO A 861 2.10 -27.26 -12.23
CA PRO A 861 1.50 -27.67 -13.50
C PRO A 861 1.80 -29.14 -13.82
N VAL A 862 0.76 -29.98 -13.84
CA VAL A 862 0.85 -31.45 -14.03
C VAL A 862 0.48 -31.92 -15.44
N SER A 863 0.92 -33.14 -15.79
CA SER A 863 0.43 -33.91 -16.93
C SER A 863 -0.63 -34.94 -16.50
N HIS A 864 -1.26 -35.64 -17.44
CA HIS A 864 -2.12 -36.79 -17.15
C HIS A 864 -1.91 -37.88 -18.22
N PRO A 865 -1.89 -39.19 -17.89
CA PRO A 865 -1.62 -40.25 -18.88
C PRO A 865 -2.59 -40.26 -20.05
N ALA A 866 -3.89 -40.00 -19.81
CA ALA A 866 -4.91 -39.94 -20.86
C ALA A 866 -4.86 -38.66 -21.75
N LEU A 867 -3.81 -37.84 -21.66
CA LEU A 867 -3.58 -36.73 -22.61
C LEU A 867 -2.63 -37.19 -23.72
N PRO A 868 -2.89 -36.84 -25.00
CA PRO A 868 -2.07 -37.29 -26.13
C PRO A 868 -0.64 -36.72 -26.14
N PHE A 869 -0.32 -35.75 -25.28
CA PHE A 869 1.02 -35.23 -25.06
C PHE A 869 1.15 -34.63 -23.64
N LYS A 870 2.38 -34.48 -23.16
CA LYS A 870 2.70 -33.68 -21.96
C LYS A 870 3.02 -32.24 -22.37
N ALA A 871 2.45 -31.24 -21.69
CA ALA A 871 2.60 -29.84 -22.06
C ALA A 871 4.04 -29.29 -21.88
N ALA A 872 4.87 -29.95 -21.04
CA ALA A 872 6.30 -29.68 -20.95
C ALA A 872 7.14 -30.98 -20.82
N PRO A 873 8.35 -31.02 -21.39
CA PRO A 873 9.27 -32.14 -21.19
C PRO A 873 9.67 -32.25 -19.70
N GLY A 874 9.67 -33.48 -19.18
CA GLY A 874 9.92 -33.76 -17.75
C GLY A 874 8.73 -33.52 -16.82
N GLN A 875 7.55 -33.18 -17.35
CA GLN A 875 6.34 -33.01 -16.54
C GLN A 875 5.84 -34.35 -15.95
N LEU A 876 5.36 -34.28 -14.71
CA LEU A 876 4.80 -35.38 -13.93
C LEU A 876 3.29 -35.17 -13.76
N SER A 877 2.54 -36.24 -13.55
CA SER A 877 1.15 -36.21 -13.09
C SER A 877 1.02 -35.93 -11.59
N ALA A 878 -0.17 -35.54 -11.16
CA ALA A 878 -0.46 -35.29 -9.74
C ALA A 878 -0.23 -36.54 -8.86
N ALA A 879 -0.52 -37.74 -9.39
CA ALA A 879 -0.26 -39.00 -8.70
C ALA A 879 1.24 -39.34 -8.64
N GLU A 880 1.99 -39.15 -9.72
CA GLU A 880 3.47 -39.26 -9.71
C GLU A 880 4.09 -38.30 -8.67
N ILE A 881 3.58 -37.06 -8.57
CA ILE A 881 4.07 -36.06 -7.61
C ILE A 881 3.74 -36.46 -6.16
N ARG A 882 2.51 -36.89 -5.86
CA ARG A 882 2.15 -37.30 -4.48
C ARG A 882 2.91 -38.55 -4.01
N ARG A 883 3.10 -39.54 -4.89
CA ARG A 883 3.97 -40.69 -4.61
C ARG A 883 5.41 -40.26 -4.35
N ALA A 884 5.94 -39.31 -5.12
CA ALA A 884 7.29 -38.77 -4.91
C ALA A 884 7.41 -37.94 -3.62
N LEU A 885 6.38 -37.16 -3.25
CA LEU A 885 6.35 -36.42 -1.98
C LEU A 885 6.33 -37.37 -0.77
N PHE A 886 5.56 -38.46 -0.81
CA PHE A 886 5.61 -39.51 0.22
C PHE A 886 7.00 -40.13 0.35
N LEU A 887 7.63 -40.53 -0.78
CA LEU A 887 8.98 -41.11 -0.79
C LEU A 887 10.08 -40.14 -0.29
N LEU A 888 9.79 -38.84 -0.20
CA LEU A 888 10.67 -37.80 0.35
C LEU A 888 10.30 -37.38 1.79
N GLY A 889 9.24 -37.93 2.39
CA GLY A 889 8.74 -37.54 3.71
C GLY A 889 8.04 -36.18 3.73
N ASN A 890 7.47 -35.74 2.60
CA ASN A 890 6.67 -34.51 2.47
C ASN A 890 5.15 -34.74 2.49
N ILE A 891 4.70 -36.00 2.46
CA ILE A 891 3.33 -36.42 2.78
C ILE A 891 3.46 -37.63 3.71
N ASP A 892 2.87 -37.57 4.90
CA ASP A 892 2.87 -38.69 5.84
C ASP A 892 1.85 -39.76 5.45
N ALA A 893 2.15 -41.02 5.78
CA ALA A 893 1.15 -42.07 5.79
C ALA A 893 0.12 -41.80 6.91
N GLN A 894 -1.14 -42.15 6.66
CA GLN A 894 -2.23 -42.00 7.63
C GLN A 894 -3.10 -43.25 7.62
N SER A 895 -3.70 -43.53 8.77
CA SER A 895 -4.57 -44.68 8.99
C SER A 895 -6.04 -44.24 8.97
N PHE A 896 -6.83 -44.96 8.17
CA PHE A 896 -8.26 -44.80 8.00
C PHE A 896 -8.98 -46.09 8.41
N TYR A 897 -10.22 -45.98 8.91
CA TYR A 897 -10.90 -47.12 9.53
C TYR A 897 -12.39 -47.18 9.20
N LEU A 898 -12.96 -48.38 9.14
CA LEU A 898 -14.39 -48.62 9.31
C LEU A 898 -14.67 -49.09 10.75
N PHE A 899 -15.49 -48.34 11.48
CA PHE A 899 -16.01 -48.75 12.80
C PHE A 899 -17.44 -49.28 12.68
N GLY A 900 -17.74 -50.39 13.35
CA GLY A 900 -19.07 -51.01 13.44
C GLY A 900 -19.00 -52.53 13.42
N LYS A 901 -20.15 -53.21 13.47
CA LYS A 901 -20.23 -54.67 13.59
C LYS A 901 -21.61 -55.21 13.14
N PRO A 902 -21.68 -56.26 12.30
CA PRO A 902 -20.58 -56.91 11.58
C PRO A 902 -20.12 -56.11 10.35
N ILE A 903 -18.81 -56.07 10.10
CA ILE A 903 -18.15 -55.35 8.99
C ILE A 903 -17.13 -56.18 8.21
N SER A 904 -16.84 -57.41 8.63
CA SER A 904 -15.91 -58.34 7.96
C SER A 904 -16.16 -58.62 6.46
N LYS A 905 -17.37 -58.32 5.94
CA LYS A 905 -17.72 -58.40 4.50
C LYS A 905 -17.86 -57.04 3.80
N SER A 906 -17.46 -55.94 4.43
CA SER A 906 -17.60 -54.60 3.86
C SER A 906 -16.70 -54.38 2.64
N ARG A 907 -17.18 -53.58 1.69
CA ARG A 907 -16.41 -53.16 0.50
C ARG A 907 -15.66 -51.84 0.71
N SER A 908 -15.87 -51.12 1.82
CA SER A 908 -15.19 -49.85 2.11
C SER A 908 -13.65 -49.93 2.09
N PRO A 909 -12.99 -51.00 2.60
CA PRO A 909 -11.53 -51.13 2.48
C PRO A 909 -11.05 -51.35 1.04
N ALA A 910 -11.82 -52.05 0.20
CA ALA A 910 -11.48 -52.22 -1.21
C ALA A 910 -11.58 -50.88 -1.96
N LEU A 911 -12.66 -50.14 -1.72
CA LEU A 911 -12.91 -48.80 -2.25
C LEU A 911 -11.77 -47.83 -1.88
N HIS A 912 -11.55 -47.60 -0.59
CA HIS A 912 -10.67 -46.51 -0.15
C HIS A 912 -9.19 -46.78 -0.42
N ASN A 913 -8.69 -48.01 -0.20
CA ASN A 913 -7.30 -48.33 -0.57
C ASN A 913 -7.06 -48.17 -2.09
N SER A 914 -7.99 -48.64 -2.93
CA SER A 914 -7.86 -48.49 -4.39
C SER A 914 -7.86 -47.03 -4.83
N LEU A 915 -8.62 -46.15 -4.17
CA LEU A 915 -8.61 -44.72 -4.45
C LEU A 915 -7.34 -44.02 -3.93
N PHE A 916 -6.78 -44.43 -2.79
CA PHE A 916 -5.46 -43.95 -2.34
C PHE A 916 -4.36 -44.34 -3.34
N ASP A 917 -4.32 -45.60 -3.78
CA ASP A 917 -3.37 -46.08 -4.79
C ASP A 917 -3.51 -45.33 -6.12
N LEU A 918 -4.74 -45.18 -6.63
CA LEU A 918 -5.05 -44.46 -7.88
C LEU A 918 -4.63 -42.99 -7.82
N THR A 919 -4.91 -42.31 -6.71
CA THR A 919 -4.56 -40.90 -6.52
C THR A 919 -3.09 -40.68 -6.16
N GLY A 920 -2.37 -41.73 -5.78
CA GLY A 920 -0.95 -41.68 -5.39
C GLY A 920 -0.72 -41.22 -3.95
N LEU A 921 -1.68 -41.44 -3.05
CA LEU A 921 -1.58 -41.17 -1.63
C LEU A 921 -1.09 -42.41 -0.86
N PRO A 922 -0.32 -42.25 0.24
CA PRO A 922 0.29 -43.37 0.98
C PRO A 922 -0.57 -43.94 2.11
N HIS A 923 -1.83 -43.51 2.22
CA HIS A 923 -2.71 -43.84 3.34
C HIS A 923 -3.25 -45.27 3.23
N LYS A 924 -3.70 -45.83 4.34
CA LYS A 924 -4.28 -47.19 4.39
C LYS A 924 -5.63 -47.21 5.09
N TYR A 925 -6.54 -48.03 4.58
CA TYR A 925 -7.87 -48.22 5.12
C TYR A 925 -8.05 -49.62 5.71
N GLY A 926 -8.39 -49.70 7.01
CA GLY A 926 -8.61 -50.94 7.77
C GLY A 926 -10.04 -51.13 8.31
N LEU A 927 -10.22 -52.20 9.09
CA LEU A 927 -11.48 -52.54 9.80
C LEU A 927 -11.22 -52.57 11.30
N VAL A 928 -12.15 -52.02 12.09
CA VAL A 928 -12.22 -52.16 13.56
C VAL A 928 -13.62 -52.65 13.91
N GLU A 929 -13.77 -53.97 14.05
CA GLU A 929 -15.07 -54.64 14.19
C GLU A 929 -15.56 -54.62 15.65
N THR A 930 -16.23 -53.53 16.03
CA THR A 930 -16.67 -53.26 17.40
C THR A 930 -18.11 -52.75 17.49
N ASP A 931 -18.72 -52.92 18.65
CA ASP A 931 -20.01 -52.37 19.07
C ASP A 931 -19.90 -51.42 20.28
N GLN A 932 -18.67 -51.07 20.70
CA GLN A 932 -18.40 -50.15 21.81
C GLN A 932 -17.84 -48.81 21.33
N ALA A 933 -18.36 -47.70 21.87
CA ALA A 933 -17.93 -46.35 21.49
C ALA A 933 -16.53 -45.99 22.04
N ASP A 934 -16.16 -46.48 23.22
CA ASP A 934 -14.87 -46.18 23.85
C ASP A 934 -13.66 -46.72 23.05
N GLU A 935 -13.84 -47.85 22.35
CA GLU A 935 -12.83 -48.40 21.44
C GLU A 935 -12.61 -47.50 20.21
N VAL A 936 -13.67 -46.81 19.76
CA VAL A 936 -13.55 -45.76 18.73
C VAL A 936 -12.81 -44.55 19.28
N ALA A 937 -13.15 -44.12 20.51
CA ALA A 937 -12.57 -42.94 21.15
C ALA A 937 -11.04 -43.00 21.26
N ALA A 938 -10.47 -44.19 21.48
CA ALA A 938 -9.04 -44.41 21.51
C ALA A 938 -8.37 -44.15 20.15
N VAL A 939 -8.89 -44.78 19.08
CA VAL A 939 -8.29 -44.75 17.73
C VAL A 939 -8.43 -43.39 17.04
N ILE A 940 -9.59 -42.71 17.17
CA ILE A 940 -9.84 -41.45 16.46
C ILE A 940 -8.97 -40.26 16.94
N ARG A 941 -8.17 -40.45 18.00
CA ARG A 941 -7.26 -39.45 18.56
C ARG A 941 -5.79 -39.80 18.33
N GLU A 942 -5.47 -40.87 17.61
CA GLU A 942 -4.09 -41.29 17.31
C GLU A 942 -3.38 -40.31 16.33
N PRO A 943 -2.03 -40.13 16.42
CA PRO A 943 -1.32 -39.15 15.60
C PRO A 943 -1.39 -39.38 14.10
N ASP A 944 -1.54 -40.62 13.63
CA ASP A 944 -1.66 -40.98 12.22
C ASP A 944 -3.13 -41.09 11.75
N PHE A 945 -4.12 -40.84 12.61
CA PHE A 945 -5.54 -40.87 12.23
C PHE A 945 -5.85 -39.83 11.14
N GLY A 946 -6.26 -40.32 9.97
CA GLY A 946 -6.64 -39.53 8.80
C GLY A 946 -8.15 -39.37 8.60
N GLY A 947 -8.96 -40.25 9.18
CA GLY A 947 -10.42 -40.24 9.05
C GLY A 947 -11.04 -41.63 9.22
N ALA A 948 -12.37 -41.71 9.30
CA ALA A 948 -13.04 -43.01 9.40
C ALA A 948 -14.49 -43.00 8.92
N SER A 949 -14.94 -44.12 8.36
CA SER A 949 -16.36 -44.41 8.15
C SER A 949 -16.95 -45.06 9.40
N VAL A 950 -18.22 -44.78 9.69
CA VAL A 950 -18.97 -45.37 10.81
C VAL A 950 -20.26 -46.01 10.31
N THR A 951 -20.49 -47.26 10.72
CA THR A 951 -21.69 -48.03 10.41
C THR A 951 -22.38 -48.56 11.67
N ILE A 952 -23.40 -49.38 11.49
CA ILE A 952 -24.19 -50.00 12.57
C ILE A 952 -23.26 -50.75 13.54
N PRO A 953 -23.43 -50.65 14.87
CA PRO A 953 -24.43 -49.83 15.57
C PRO A 953 -24.06 -48.33 15.71
N LEU A 954 -22.77 -48.02 15.69
CA LEU A 954 -22.12 -46.84 16.28
C LEU A 954 -22.43 -45.46 15.67
N LYS A 955 -23.30 -45.36 14.65
CA LYS A 955 -23.59 -44.08 13.94
C LYS A 955 -24.15 -42.98 14.85
N LEU A 956 -24.79 -43.34 15.96
CA LEU A 956 -25.25 -42.43 17.00
C LEU A 956 -24.19 -42.23 18.08
N ASP A 957 -23.67 -43.34 18.61
CA ASP A 957 -22.85 -43.37 19.82
C ASP A 957 -21.47 -42.74 19.63
N VAL A 958 -21.02 -42.58 18.38
CA VAL A 958 -19.80 -41.82 18.04
C VAL A 958 -19.98 -40.30 18.17
N MET A 959 -21.21 -39.77 18.05
CA MET A 959 -21.45 -38.32 17.96
C MET A 959 -20.91 -37.52 19.18
N PRO A 960 -21.01 -37.99 20.44
CA PRO A 960 -20.45 -37.29 21.60
C PRO A 960 -18.92 -37.30 21.68
N LEU A 961 -18.23 -38.13 20.90
CA LEU A 961 -16.76 -38.26 20.90
C LEU A 961 -16.07 -37.22 20.01
N LEU A 962 -16.84 -36.48 19.21
CA LEU A 962 -16.37 -35.57 18.17
C LEU A 962 -16.47 -34.11 18.63
N ASP A 963 -15.50 -33.29 18.22
CA ASP A 963 -15.42 -31.89 18.66
C ASP A 963 -16.46 -31.00 17.94
N GLN A 964 -16.96 -31.46 16.79
CA GLN A 964 -17.98 -30.79 16.00
C GLN A 964 -18.81 -31.82 15.20
N VAL A 965 -20.07 -31.51 14.93
CA VAL A 965 -20.95 -32.28 14.02
C VAL A 965 -21.60 -31.32 13.03
N SER A 966 -21.73 -31.72 11.77
CA SER A 966 -22.40 -30.95 10.70
C SER A 966 -23.92 -30.83 10.92
N GLU A 967 -24.57 -29.84 10.33
CA GLU A 967 -26.04 -29.73 10.42
C GLU A 967 -26.75 -30.90 9.71
N SER A 968 -26.21 -31.41 8.60
CA SER A 968 -26.70 -32.65 7.96
C SER A 968 -26.69 -33.82 8.94
N ALA A 969 -25.59 -34.08 9.64
CA ALA A 969 -25.51 -35.19 10.60
C ALA A 969 -26.30 -34.94 11.89
N LYS A 970 -26.50 -33.68 12.33
CA LYS A 970 -27.40 -33.33 13.44
C LYS A 970 -28.86 -33.59 13.11
N VAL A 971 -29.36 -33.08 11.98
CA VAL A 971 -30.76 -33.26 11.56
C VAL A 971 -31.05 -34.73 11.23
N ILE A 972 -30.11 -35.41 10.56
CA ILE A 972 -30.19 -36.86 10.36
C ILE A 972 -30.09 -37.61 11.69
N GLY A 973 -29.46 -37.06 12.73
CA GLY A 973 -29.22 -37.76 13.99
C GLY A 973 -28.36 -39.01 13.81
N ALA A 974 -27.33 -38.93 12.97
CA ALA A 974 -26.35 -40.00 12.77
C ALA A 974 -25.13 -39.49 11.99
N VAL A 975 -23.93 -39.80 12.48
CA VAL A 975 -22.66 -39.62 11.77
C VAL A 975 -22.28 -40.92 11.07
N ASN A 976 -21.79 -40.84 9.84
CA ASN A 976 -21.17 -41.97 9.14
C ASN A 976 -19.71 -41.69 8.75
N THR A 977 -19.20 -40.48 8.98
CA THR A 977 -17.90 -40.00 8.53
C THR A 977 -17.25 -39.14 9.60
N ILE A 978 -16.02 -39.48 9.99
CA ILE A 978 -15.17 -38.71 10.90
C ILE A 978 -14.05 -38.07 10.08
N ILE A 979 -13.81 -36.77 10.27
CA ILE A 979 -12.86 -35.95 9.50
C ILE A 979 -11.96 -35.18 10.49
N PRO A 980 -10.64 -35.42 10.51
CA PRO A 980 -9.71 -34.60 11.28
C PRO A 980 -9.41 -33.28 10.54
N ILE A 981 -9.60 -32.15 11.21
CA ILE A 981 -9.30 -30.82 10.68
C ILE A 981 -8.13 -30.24 11.50
N PRO A 982 -7.00 -29.84 10.87
CA PRO A 982 -5.86 -29.25 11.58
C PRO A 982 -6.18 -27.85 12.12
N LEU A 983 -5.45 -27.43 13.15
CA LEU A 983 -5.48 -26.07 13.70
C LEU A 983 -4.15 -25.37 13.40
N ASP A 984 -4.22 -24.23 12.69
CA ASP A 984 -3.06 -23.48 12.16
C ASP A 984 -1.89 -23.39 13.15
N GLY A 985 -0.70 -23.79 12.67
CA GLY A 985 0.55 -23.70 13.44
C GLY A 985 0.69 -24.69 14.60
N SER A 986 -0.21 -25.66 14.77
CA SER A 986 -0.15 -26.65 15.86
C SER A 986 -0.36 -28.09 15.37
N GLN A 987 0.14 -29.07 16.13
CA GLN A 987 -0.16 -30.50 15.89
C GLN A 987 -1.55 -30.93 16.42
N LYS A 988 -2.33 -30.02 17.01
CA LYS A 988 -3.69 -30.33 17.48
C LYS A 988 -4.67 -30.32 16.31
N ARG A 989 -5.47 -31.38 16.21
CA ARG A 989 -6.61 -31.52 15.29
C ARG A 989 -7.92 -31.41 16.06
N ARG A 990 -8.98 -30.93 15.41
CA ARG A 990 -10.37 -31.16 15.82
C ARG A 990 -10.96 -32.29 14.98
N LEU A 991 -11.96 -33.00 15.49
CA LEU A 991 -12.75 -33.98 14.74
C LEU A 991 -14.13 -33.44 14.38
N LEU A 992 -14.47 -33.49 13.09
CA LEU A 992 -15.80 -33.21 12.56
C LEU A 992 -16.52 -34.51 12.20
N GLY A 993 -17.75 -34.69 12.67
CA GLY A 993 -18.68 -35.70 12.17
C GLY A 993 -19.58 -35.16 11.06
N ASP A 994 -19.68 -35.87 9.93
CA ASP A 994 -20.71 -35.65 8.90
C ASP A 994 -21.40 -36.96 8.50
N ASN A 995 -22.45 -36.84 7.69
CA ASN A 995 -23.17 -37.93 7.07
C ASN A 995 -23.07 -37.82 5.54
N THR A 996 -22.58 -38.88 4.90
CA THR A 996 -22.55 -39.05 3.43
C THR A 996 -23.53 -40.10 2.92
N ASP A 997 -24.26 -40.80 3.81
CA ASP A 997 -25.26 -41.81 3.42
C ASP A 997 -26.34 -41.14 2.55
N TRP A 998 -26.83 -39.96 2.97
CA TRP A 998 -27.81 -39.18 2.20
C TRP A 998 -27.24 -38.64 0.88
N ARG A 999 -25.97 -38.21 0.86
CA ARG A 999 -25.29 -37.73 -0.36
C ARG A 999 -25.17 -38.84 -1.40
N GLY A 1000 -24.82 -40.05 -0.95
CA GLY A 1000 -24.76 -41.23 -1.81
C GLY A 1000 -26.12 -41.59 -2.40
N MET A 1001 -27.20 -41.52 -1.61
CA MET A 1001 -28.57 -41.74 -2.09
C MET A 1001 -28.96 -40.72 -3.16
N VAL A 1002 -28.73 -39.42 -2.92
CA VAL A 1002 -28.98 -38.33 -3.88
C VAL A 1002 -28.20 -38.57 -5.17
N HIS A 1003 -26.89 -38.80 -5.10
CA HIS A 1003 -26.05 -39.02 -6.27
C HIS A 1003 -26.52 -40.21 -7.12
N CYS A 1004 -26.94 -41.31 -6.48
CA CYS A 1004 -27.49 -42.46 -7.18
C CYS A 1004 -28.82 -42.14 -7.90
N LEU A 1005 -29.71 -41.35 -7.30
CA LEU A 1005 -30.97 -40.92 -7.95
C LEU A 1005 -30.69 -39.97 -9.14
N GLU A 1006 -29.85 -38.96 -8.94
CA GLU A 1006 -29.43 -38.01 -10.00
C GLU A 1006 -28.77 -38.74 -11.18
N SER A 1007 -27.84 -39.66 -10.91
CA SER A 1007 -27.05 -40.38 -11.92
C SER A 1007 -27.87 -41.22 -12.90
N ILE A 1008 -29.09 -41.61 -12.52
CA ILE A 1008 -29.99 -42.38 -13.38
C ILE A 1008 -31.04 -41.51 -14.09
N GLY A 1009 -31.06 -40.20 -13.83
CA GLY A 1009 -31.95 -39.22 -14.47
C GLY A 1009 -33.13 -38.74 -13.62
N VAL A 1010 -33.16 -38.99 -12.30
CA VAL A 1010 -34.16 -38.35 -11.42
C VAL A 1010 -33.75 -36.91 -11.17
N ALA A 1011 -34.54 -35.94 -11.62
CA ALA A 1011 -34.24 -34.52 -11.44
C ALA A 1011 -34.66 -33.99 -10.07
N SER A 1012 -33.93 -33.03 -9.51
CA SER A 1012 -34.34 -32.35 -8.27
C SER A 1012 -35.61 -31.51 -8.50
N GLU A 1013 -36.62 -31.75 -7.67
CA GLU A 1013 -37.91 -31.08 -7.75
C GLU A 1013 -37.81 -29.60 -7.32
N SER A 1014 -36.72 -29.20 -6.63
CA SER A 1014 -36.48 -27.81 -6.22
C SER A 1014 -36.34 -26.82 -7.39
N THR A 1015 -36.09 -27.32 -8.60
CA THR A 1015 -35.98 -26.52 -9.83
C THR A 1015 -37.25 -26.52 -10.69
N ALA A 1016 -38.25 -27.35 -10.37
CA ALA A 1016 -39.50 -27.49 -11.11
C ALA A 1016 -40.66 -26.81 -10.35
N GLY A 1017 -40.91 -25.54 -10.66
CA GLY A 1017 -42.01 -24.79 -10.04
C GLY A 1017 -43.37 -25.48 -10.22
N THR A 1018 -44.06 -25.74 -9.11
CA THR A 1018 -45.48 -26.17 -9.03
C THR A 1018 -45.85 -27.62 -9.37
N THR A 1019 -44.97 -28.62 -9.19
CA THR A 1019 -45.42 -30.03 -9.08
C THR A 1019 -45.06 -30.69 -7.75
N THR A 1020 -46.06 -31.17 -7.00
CA THR A 1020 -45.87 -31.91 -5.73
C THR A 1020 -45.53 -33.37 -6.00
N ALA A 1021 -44.25 -33.71 -6.05
CA ALA A 1021 -43.80 -35.10 -6.11
C ALA A 1021 -43.62 -35.68 -4.68
N SER A 1022 -44.08 -36.91 -4.47
CA SER A 1022 -43.96 -37.62 -3.18
C SER A 1022 -43.02 -38.81 -3.28
N ALA A 1023 -42.49 -39.23 -2.13
CA ALA A 1023 -41.61 -40.39 -2.01
C ALA A 1023 -41.92 -41.22 -0.76
N LEU A 1024 -41.39 -42.44 -0.69
CA LEU A 1024 -41.58 -43.38 0.42
C LEU A 1024 -40.23 -43.86 0.97
N VAL A 1025 -40.08 -43.90 2.30
CA VAL A 1025 -38.97 -44.59 2.97
C VAL A 1025 -39.48 -45.82 3.72
N ILE A 1026 -38.81 -46.95 3.53
CA ILE A 1026 -39.17 -48.22 4.16
C ILE A 1026 -38.11 -48.59 5.21
N GLY A 1027 -38.51 -48.72 6.47
CA GLY A 1027 -37.65 -49.07 7.60
C GLY A 1027 -37.76 -48.10 8.78
N SER A 1028 -36.92 -48.31 9.80
CA SER A 1028 -36.91 -47.52 11.04
C SER A 1028 -35.54 -47.45 11.73
N GLY A 1029 -34.44 -47.59 10.97
CA GLY A 1029 -33.06 -47.52 11.47
C GLY A 1029 -32.37 -46.17 11.18
N GLY A 1030 -31.10 -46.02 11.57
CA GLY A 1030 -30.32 -44.81 11.29
C GLY A 1030 -30.25 -44.47 9.79
N THR A 1031 -30.17 -45.48 8.92
CA THR A 1031 -30.20 -45.32 7.46
C THR A 1031 -31.53 -44.73 6.96
N THR A 1032 -32.65 -45.05 7.62
CA THR A 1032 -33.98 -44.47 7.33
C THR A 1032 -33.98 -42.95 7.55
N ARG A 1033 -33.29 -42.47 8.59
CA ARG A 1033 -33.14 -41.04 8.89
C ARG A 1033 -32.32 -40.33 7.80
N ALA A 1034 -31.25 -40.95 7.29
CA ALA A 1034 -30.50 -40.42 6.16
C ALA A 1034 -31.31 -40.42 4.85
N ALA A 1035 -32.14 -41.43 4.62
CA ALA A 1035 -33.04 -41.51 3.45
C ALA A 1035 -34.12 -40.42 3.45
N ILE A 1036 -34.71 -40.13 4.62
CA ILE A 1036 -35.64 -39.00 4.80
C ILE A 1036 -34.95 -37.67 4.42
N PHE A 1037 -33.73 -37.45 4.90
CA PHE A 1037 -32.96 -36.24 4.58
C PHE A 1037 -32.56 -36.15 3.10
N ALA A 1038 -32.19 -37.28 2.48
CA ALA A 1038 -31.91 -37.35 1.04
C ALA A 1038 -33.11 -36.90 0.20
N LEU A 1039 -34.29 -37.49 0.46
CA LEU A 1039 -35.52 -37.18 -0.28
C LEU A 1039 -35.98 -35.73 -0.07
N LYS A 1040 -35.91 -35.21 1.16
CA LYS A 1040 -36.21 -33.80 1.45
C LYS A 1040 -35.24 -32.86 0.74
N SER A 1041 -33.95 -33.19 0.71
CA SER A 1041 -32.92 -32.42 0.00
C SER A 1041 -33.11 -32.43 -1.53
N HIS A 1042 -33.73 -33.50 -2.06
CA HIS A 1042 -34.10 -33.66 -3.47
C HIS A 1042 -35.49 -33.07 -3.82
N GLY A 1043 -36.16 -32.44 -2.85
CA GLY A 1043 -37.42 -31.71 -3.02
C GLY A 1043 -38.72 -32.50 -2.82
N TYR A 1044 -38.68 -33.76 -2.39
CA TYR A 1044 -39.90 -34.57 -2.20
C TYR A 1044 -40.74 -34.14 -0.98
N HIS A 1045 -42.05 -34.01 -1.19
CA HIS A 1045 -43.02 -33.58 -0.17
C HIS A 1045 -44.46 -33.94 -0.61
N PRO A 1046 -45.24 -34.74 0.16
CA PRO A 1046 -44.90 -35.41 1.41
C PRO A 1046 -43.84 -36.52 1.25
N ILE A 1047 -43.25 -36.93 2.38
CA ILE A 1047 -42.43 -38.14 2.46
C ILE A 1047 -43.17 -39.16 3.33
N TYR A 1048 -43.62 -40.23 2.70
CA TYR A 1048 -44.29 -41.34 3.35
C TYR A 1048 -43.28 -42.28 4.04
N MET A 1049 -43.73 -42.95 5.10
CA MET A 1049 -42.90 -43.82 5.93
C MET A 1049 -43.61 -45.14 6.23
N LEU A 1050 -42.93 -46.28 6.04
CA LEU A 1050 -43.48 -47.62 6.24
C LEU A 1050 -42.51 -48.52 7.02
N ALA A 1051 -42.97 -49.12 8.11
CA ALA A 1051 -42.20 -50.07 8.92
C ALA A 1051 -43.12 -51.03 9.69
N ARG A 1052 -42.54 -52.11 10.23
CA ARG A 1052 -43.24 -53.13 11.04
C ARG A 1052 -43.76 -52.63 12.41
N ASN A 1053 -43.40 -51.42 12.83
CA ASN A 1053 -43.82 -50.82 14.09
C ASN A 1053 -44.05 -49.32 13.90
N GLU A 1054 -45.32 -48.92 14.01
CA GLU A 1054 -45.80 -47.54 13.90
C GLU A 1054 -45.18 -46.62 14.97
N GLN A 1055 -45.00 -47.10 16.20
CA GLN A 1055 -44.37 -46.34 17.28
C GLN A 1055 -42.91 -45.96 16.95
N SER A 1056 -42.21 -46.78 16.16
CA SER A 1056 -40.87 -46.46 15.66
C SER A 1056 -40.90 -45.41 14.55
N LEU A 1057 -41.96 -45.36 13.73
CA LEU A 1057 -42.16 -44.30 12.75
C LEU A 1057 -42.46 -42.96 13.43
N GLU A 1058 -43.32 -42.95 14.44
CA GLU A 1058 -43.62 -41.75 15.23
C GLU A 1058 -42.39 -41.21 15.97
N THR A 1059 -41.55 -42.09 16.51
CA THR A 1059 -40.27 -41.70 17.13
C THR A 1059 -39.32 -41.02 16.13
N ILE A 1060 -39.29 -41.49 14.88
CA ILE A 1060 -38.53 -40.84 13.80
C ILE A 1060 -39.20 -39.51 13.43
N ARG A 1061 -40.52 -39.49 13.19
CA ARG A 1061 -41.29 -38.30 12.80
C ARG A 1061 -41.10 -37.14 13.77
N ALA A 1062 -41.23 -37.40 15.07
CA ALA A 1062 -41.08 -36.40 16.13
C ALA A 1062 -39.64 -35.84 16.27
N SER A 1063 -38.66 -36.45 15.60
CA SER A 1063 -37.25 -36.06 15.64
C SER A 1063 -36.74 -35.35 14.38
N PHE A 1064 -37.64 -35.02 13.44
CA PHE A 1064 -37.35 -34.19 12.26
C PHE A 1064 -38.16 -32.89 12.30
N PRO A 1065 -37.68 -31.80 11.65
CA PRO A 1065 -38.45 -30.57 11.48
C PRO A 1065 -39.78 -30.79 10.75
N ALA A 1066 -40.83 -30.06 11.16
CA ALA A 1066 -42.19 -30.26 10.67
C ALA A 1066 -42.37 -30.02 9.16
N ASP A 1067 -41.50 -29.22 8.52
CA ASP A 1067 -41.55 -28.95 7.08
C ASP A 1067 -41.09 -30.14 6.21
N PHE A 1068 -40.64 -31.24 6.82
CA PHE A 1068 -40.37 -32.50 6.12
C PHE A 1068 -41.66 -33.23 5.70
N ASP A 1069 -42.83 -32.92 6.30
CA ASP A 1069 -44.14 -33.56 6.07
C ASP A 1069 -44.07 -35.09 6.00
N LEU A 1070 -43.64 -35.66 7.13
CA LEU A 1070 -43.46 -37.08 7.34
C LEU A 1070 -44.79 -37.74 7.71
N ARG A 1071 -45.22 -38.70 6.87
CA ARG A 1071 -46.53 -39.37 7.01
C ARG A 1071 -46.35 -40.89 7.14
N ALA A 1072 -46.68 -41.45 8.29
CA ALA A 1072 -46.73 -42.90 8.46
C ALA A 1072 -47.83 -43.52 7.58
N LEU A 1073 -47.64 -44.78 7.17
CA LEU A 1073 -48.64 -45.62 6.50
C LEU A 1073 -48.93 -46.84 7.38
N GLY A 1074 -50.15 -46.93 7.91
CA GLY A 1074 -50.62 -48.02 8.77
C GLY A 1074 -50.97 -49.32 8.04
N GLY A 1075 -51.18 -49.28 6.72
CA GLY A 1075 -51.41 -50.49 5.93
C GLY A 1075 -51.92 -50.30 4.49
N PRO A 1076 -52.34 -51.38 3.82
CA PRO A 1076 -52.70 -51.38 2.40
C PRO A 1076 -53.87 -50.44 2.04
N ALA A 1077 -54.82 -50.26 2.97
CA ALA A 1077 -55.96 -49.37 2.77
C ALA A 1077 -55.53 -47.90 2.61
N GLU A 1078 -54.62 -47.42 3.48
CA GLU A 1078 -54.08 -46.06 3.41
C GLU A 1078 -53.19 -45.87 2.17
N ALA A 1079 -52.37 -46.88 1.84
CA ALA A 1079 -51.58 -46.90 0.61
C ALA A 1079 -52.44 -46.83 -0.67
N SER A 1080 -53.67 -47.37 -0.64
CA SER A 1080 -54.61 -47.25 -1.76
C SER A 1080 -55.30 -45.89 -1.86
N ALA A 1081 -55.26 -45.07 -0.80
CA ALA A 1081 -55.94 -43.79 -0.67
C ALA A 1081 -55.00 -42.57 -0.79
N LEU A 1082 -53.76 -42.75 -1.25
CA LEU A 1082 -52.76 -41.69 -1.34
C LEU A 1082 -53.12 -40.66 -2.42
N ALA A 1083 -53.36 -39.42 -1.99
CA ALA A 1083 -53.67 -38.29 -2.87
C ALA A 1083 -52.52 -37.92 -3.83
N VAL A 1084 -51.28 -38.27 -3.48
CA VAL A 1084 -50.11 -38.23 -4.37
C VAL A 1084 -49.37 -39.56 -4.19
N ALA A 1085 -49.18 -40.30 -5.27
CA ALA A 1085 -48.47 -41.59 -5.23
C ALA A 1085 -46.94 -41.39 -5.21
N PRO A 1086 -46.18 -42.22 -4.47
CA PRO A 1086 -44.73 -42.20 -4.50
C PRO A 1086 -44.14 -42.48 -5.88
N THR A 1087 -43.20 -41.63 -6.31
CA THR A 1087 -42.36 -41.85 -7.51
C THR A 1087 -40.98 -42.39 -7.16
N VAL A 1088 -40.48 -42.13 -5.95
CA VAL A 1088 -39.23 -42.71 -5.41
C VAL A 1088 -39.52 -43.51 -4.14
N VAL A 1089 -38.91 -44.68 -4.01
CA VAL A 1089 -38.91 -45.53 -2.82
C VAL A 1089 -37.47 -45.73 -2.37
N ILE A 1090 -37.15 -45.47 -1.10
CA ILE A 1090 -35.87 -45.87 -0.49
C ILE A 1090 -36.11 -47.00 0.51
N SER A 1091 -35.63 -48.19 0.17
CA SER A 1091 -35.62 -49.34 1.08
C SER A 1091 -34.41 -49.29 2.00
N THR A 1092 -34.65 -49.37 3.32
CA THR A 1092 -33.63 -49.38 4.37
C THR A 1092 -33.75 -50.59 5.30
N ILE A 1093 -34.57 -51.58 4.92
CA ILE A 1093 -34.76 -52.82 5.67
C ILE A 1093 -33.65 -53.84 5.38
N PRO A 1094 -33.23 -54.67 6.36
CA PRO A 1094 -32.31 -55.78 6.10
C PRO A 1094 -32.89 -56.81 5.13
N ALA A 1095 -32.07 -57.29 4.19
CA ALA A 1095 -32.42 -58.34 3.23
C ALA A 1095 -31.92 -59.74 3.63
N ASP A 1096 -31.44 -59.91 4.87
CA ASP A 1096 -31.04 -61.20 5.48
C ASP A 1096 -32.24 -62.07 5.90
N LYS A 1097 -33.44 -61.47 5.96
CA LYS A 1097 -34.67 -62.06 6.47
C LYS A 1097 -35.84 -61.86 5.50
N PRO A 1098 -36.87 -62.72 5.56
CA PRO A 1098 -38.10 -62.51 4.79
C PRO A 1098 -38.72 -61.13 5.10
N MET A 1099 -39.22 -60.46 4.06
CA MET A 1099 -40.02 -59.24 4.20
C MET A 1099 -41.30 -59.56 4.97
N ASP A 1100 -41.69 -58.69 5.90
CA ASP A 1100 -42.91 -58.83 6.68
C ASP A 1100 -44.15 -58.82 5.77
N PRO A 1101 -45.14 -59.72 5.95
CA PRO A 1101 -46.32 -59.79 5.09
C PRO A 1101 -47.11 -58.48 4.99
N SER A 1102 -47.28 -57.75 6.09
CA SER A 1102 -48.06 -56.50 6.10
C SER A 1102 -47.33 -55.37 5.36
N LEU A 1103 -46.02 -55.28 5.56
CA LEU A 1103 -45.14 -54.34 4.87
C LEU A 1103 -45.03 -54.67 3.38
N ARG A 1104 -45.00 -55.97 3.03
CA ARG A 1104 -45.03 -56.44 1.65
C ARG A 1104 -46.32 -56.08 0.94
N GLU A 1105 -47.47 -56.39 1.54
CA GLU A 1105 -48.78 -56.11 0.94
C GLU A 1105 -48.97 -54.60 0.73
N THR A 1106 -48.60 -53.78 1.72
CA THR A 1106 -48.64 -52.32 1.63
C THR A 1106 -47.71 -51.79 0.54
N LEU A 1107 -46.49 -52.33 0.42
CA LEU A 1107 -45.55 -51.98 -0.64
C LEU A 1107 -46.06 -52.39 -2.02
N GLU A 1108 -46.61 -53.60 -2.17
CA GLU A 1108 -47.18 -54.05 -3.44
C GLU A 1108 -48.34 -53.15 -3.91
N VAL A 1109 -49.14 -52.60 -3.00
CA VAL A 1109 -50.14 -51.56 -3.34
C VAL A 1109 -49.45 -50.30 -3.88
N VAL A 1110 -48.48 -49.71 -3.15
CA VAL A 1110 -47.78 -48.48 -3.57
C VAL A 1110 -47.08 -48.64 -4.93
N LEU A 1111 -46.44 -49.79 -5.16
CA LEU A 1111 -45.74 -50.08 -6.41
C LEU A 1111 -46.71 -50.19 -7.60
N LYS A 1112 -47.93 -50.70 -7.36
CA LYS A 1112 -49.00 -50.87 -8.36
C LYS A 1112 -49.93 -49.66 -8.49
N SER A 1113 -49.87 -48.68 -7.57
CA SER A 1113 -50.66 -47.45 -7.63
C SER A 1113 -50.42 -46.70 -8.97
N PRO A 1114 -51.48 -46.22 -9.66
CA PRO A 1114 -51.32 -45.43 -10.87
C PRO A 1114 -50.70 -44.06 -10.55
N VAL A 1115 -49.92 -43.53 -11.49
CA VAL A 1115 -49.34 -42.18 -11.44
C VAL A 1115 -49.76 -41.43 -12.71
N SER A 1116 -50.10 -40.15 -12.59
CA SER A 1116 -50.65 -39.32 -13.68
C SER A 1116 -49.60 -38.61 -14.54
N ASP A 1117 -48.33 -39.01 -14.45
CA ASP A 1117 -47.18 -38.31 -15.03
C ASP A 1117 -46.16 -39.37 -15.51
N GLU A 1118 -45.48 -39.13 -16.63
CA GLU A 1118 -44.61 -40.11 -17.31
C GLU A 1118 -43.22 -40.30 -16.63
N ARG A 1119 -43.09 -39.87 -15.37
CA ARG A 1119 -41.84 -39.92 -14.61
C ARG A 1119 -41.40 -41.37 -14.36
N THR A 1120 -40.12 -41.64 -14.58
CA THR A 1120 -39.50 -42.93 -14.20
C THR A 1120 -39.62 -43.14 -12.70
N ARG A 1121 -40.32 -44.21 -12.28
CA ARG A 1121 -40.45 -44.59 -10.87
C ARG A 1121 -39.23 -45.41 -10.44
N VAL A 1122 -38.67 -45.11 -9.26
CA VAL A 1122 -37.36 -45.64 -8.82
C VAL A 1122 -37.42 -46.26 -7.42
N LEU A 1123 -36.96 -47.50 -7.27
CA LEU A 1123 -36.65 -48.08 -5.95
C LEU A 1123 -35.14 -48.15 -5.75
N LEU A 1124 -34.65 -47.39 -4.77
CA LEU A 1124 -33.27 -47.44 -4.30
C LEU A 1124 -33.19 -48.32 -3.05
N GLU A 1125 -32.38 -49.36 -3.12
CA GLU A 1125 -32.17 -50.32 -2.04
C GLU A 1125 -30.88 -50.00 -1.29
N MET A 1126 -30.89 -50.05 0.04
CA MET A 1126 -29.67 -49.86 0.85
C MET A 1126 -29.01 -51.18 1.25
N ALA A 1127 -29.74 -52.30 1.22
CA ALA A 1127 -29.17 -53.63 1.44
C ALA A 1127 -28.45 -54.13 0.17
N TYR A 1128 -27.13 -54.34 0.25
CA TYR A 1128 -26.29 -54.79 -0.88
C TYR A 1128 -25.97 -56.30 -0.86
N GLN A 1129 -26.50 -57.06 0.11
CA GLN A 1129 -26.39 -58.51 0.19
C GLN A 1129 -27.77 -59.11 0.51
N PRO A 1130 -28.38 -59.93 -0.38
CA PRO A 1130 -27.97 -60.21 -1.77
C PRO A 1130 -28.06 -58.97 -2.69
N ARG A 1131 -27.40 -59.02 -3.86
CA ARG A 1131 -27.37 -57.89 -4.84
C ARG A 1131 -28.75 -57.52 -5.40
N HIS A 1132 -29.68 -58.47 -5.48
CA HIS A 1132 -31.09 -58.24 -5.80
C HIS A 1132 -31.96 -58.75 -4.64
N THR A 1133 -32.66 -57.84 -3.97
CA THR A 1133 -33.42 -58.14 -2.74
C THR A 1133 -34.84 -58.63 -3.05
N ALA A 1134 -35.68 -58.75 -2.01
CA ALA A 1134 -37.12 -58.95 -2.22
C ALA A 1134 -37.81 -57.66 -2.68
N ALA A 1135 -37.43 -56.50 -2.13
CA ALA A 1135 -38.02 -55.20 -2.49
C ALA A 1135 -37.72 -54.81 -3.94
N MET A 1136 -36.47 -55.02 -4.38
CA MET A 1136 -36.08 -54.78 -5.78
C MET A 1136 -36.93 -55.59 -6.77
N ARG A 1137 -37.11 -56.90 -6.52
CA ARG A 1137 -37.91 -57.77 -7.40
C ARG A 1137 -39.38 -57.34 -7.47
N LEU A 1138 -40.00 -57.00 -6.34
CA LEU A 1138 -41.38 -56.49 -6.34
C LEU A 1138 -41.53 -55.19 -7.15
N ALA A 1139 -40.51 -54.35 -7.16
CA ALA A 1139 -40.48 -53.11 -7.94
C ALA A 1139 -40.22 -53.39 -9.43
N GLU A 1140 -39.27 -54.27 -9.77
CA GLU A 1140 -38.99 -54.76 -11.12
C GLU A 1140 -40.24 -55.41 -11.75
N ASP A 1141 -40.94 -56.28 -11.01
CA ASP A 1141 -42.21 -56.91 -11.39
C ASP A 1141 -43.35 -55.89 -11.63
N ALA A 1142 -43.24 -54.70 -10.99
CA ALA A 1142 -44.17 -53.58 -11.15
C ALA A 1142 -43.70 -52.53 -12.18
N GLY A 1143 -42.62 -52.79 -12.93
CA GLY A 1143 -42.10 -51.90 -13.96
C GLY A 1143 -41.29 -50.70 -13.47
N TRP A 1144 -40.87 -50.69 -12.20
CA TRP A 1144 -39.99 -49.66 -11.63
C TRP A 1144 -38.52 -49.94 -11.97
N ARG A 1145 -37.69 -48.89 -12.00
CA ARG A 1145 -36.24 -49.01 -12.11
C ARG A 1145 -35.61 -49.20 -10.74
N THR A 1146 -34.69 -50.16 -10.59
CA THR A 1146 -34.02 -50.44 -9.32
C THR A 1146 -32.58 -49.91 -9.28
N ILE A 1147 -32.14 -49.49 -8.09
CA ILE A 1147 -30.74 -49.15 -7.78
C ILE A 1147 -30.27 -50.09 -6.66
N PRO A 1148 -29.27 -50.97 -6.92
CA PRO A 1148 -28.68 -51.84 -5.89
C PRO A 1148 -27.87 -51.05 -4.86
N GLY A 1149 -27.90 -51.46 -3.59
CA GLY A 1149 -27.18 -50.77 -2.51
C GLY A 1149 -25.65 -50.73 -2.62
N ALA A 1150 -25.06 -51.54 -3.51
CA ALA A 1150 -23.64 -51.47 -3.85
C ALA A 1150 -23.28 -50.13 -4.52
N GLU A 1151 -24.17 -49.59 -5.34
CA GLU A 1151 -23.99 -48.28 -5.99
C GLU A 1151 -23.99 -47.16 -4.94
N VAL A 1152 -24.90 -47.24 -3.96
CA VAL A 1152 -24.98 -46.27 -2.87
C VAL A 1152 -23.77 -46.36 -1.94
N LEU A 1153 -23.23 -47.57 -1.70
CA LEU A 1153 -21.98 -47.77 -0.96
C LEU A 1153 -20.79 -47.13 -1.69
N ALA A 1154 -20.72 -47.26 -3.02
CA ALA A 1154 -19.72 -46.55 -3.81
C ALA A 1154 -19.87 -45.03 -3.68
N ALA A 1155 -21.09 -44.49 -3.75
CA ALA A 1155 -21.34 -43.05 -3.73
C ALA A 1155 -21.11 -42.41 -2.35
N GLN A 1156 -21.58 -43.03 -1.26
CA GLN A 1156 -21.34 -42.54 0.10
C GLN A 1156 -19.85 -42.60 0.49
N GLY A 1157 -19.12 -43.64 0.04
CA GLY A 1157 -17.67 -43.74 0.22
C GLY A 1157 -16.87 -42.81 -0.69
N TRP A 1158 -17.32 -42.57 -1.93
CA TRP A 1158 -16.70 -41.59 -2.83
C TRP A 1158 -16.72 -40.17 -2.26
N HIS A 1159 -17.82 -39.77 -1.62
CA HIS A 1159 -17.88 -38.51 -0.87
C HIS A 1159 -17.01 -38.49 0.39
N GLN A 1160 -16.84 -39.61 1.10
CA GLN A 1160 -15.89 -39.69 2.22
C GLN A 1160 -14.46 -39.44 1.76
N PHE A 1161 -14.06 -40.07 0.66
CA PHE A 1161 -12.74 -39.91 0.07
C PHE A 1161 -12.44 -38.44 -0.29
N GLN A 1162 -13.42 -37.74 -0.88
CA GLN A 1162 -13.33 -36.29 -1.16
C GLN A 1162 -13.08 -35.50 0.13
N MET A 1163 -13.90 -35.73 1.16
CA MET A 1163 -13.87 -34.98 2.42
C MET A 1163 -12.62 -35.24 3.28
N TRP A 1164 -11.84 -36.27 2.98
CA TRP A 1164 -10.57 -36.58 3.65
C TRP A 1164 -9.32 -36.12 2.88
N THR A 1165 -9.42 -35.89 1.57
CA THR A 1165 -8.24 -35.71 0.70
C THR A 1165 -8.26 -34.46 -0.16
N ASP A 1166 -9.40 -33.76 -0.25
CA ASP A 1166 -9.70 -32.73 -1.26
C ASP A 1166 -9.51 -33.20 -2.72
N ILE A 1167 -9.51 -34.52 -2.96
CA ILE A 1167 -9.40 -35.12 -4.30
C ILE A 1167 -10.73 -35.79 -4.69
N THR A 1168 -11.26 -35.38 -5.85
CA THR A 1168 -12.40 -36.04 -6.50
C THR A 1168 -11.90 -36.98 -7.61
N PRO A 1169 -11.75 -38.30 -7.37
CA PRO A 1169 -11.61 -39.28 -8.45
C PRO A 1169 -12.94 -39.41 -9.22
N ARG A 1170 -12.97 -40.12 -10.36
CA ARG A 1170 -14.24 -40.32 -11.09
C ARG A 1170 -15.12 -41.31 -10.32
N PHE A 1171 -16.43 -41.10 -10.30
CA PHE A 1171 -17.35 -42.01 -9.59
C PHE A 1171 -17.24 -43.46 -10.11
N ILE A 1172 -17.03 -43.67 -11.41
CA ILE A 1172 -16.81 -45.01 -12.00
C ILE A 1172 -15.60 -45.75 -11.40
N ASP A 1173 -14.57 -45.04 -10.95
CA ASP A 1173 -13.40 -45.66 -10.31
C ASP A 1173 -13.75 -46.16 -8.88
N ALA A 1174 -14.63 -45.44 -8.17
CA ALA A 1174 -15.19 -45.89 -6.90
C ALA A 1174 -16.15 -47.09 -7.08
N GLN A 1175 -17.01 -47.02 -8.11
CA GLN A 1175 -17.97 -48.06 -8.47
C GLN A 1175 -17.27 -49.39 -8.80
N ALA A 1176 -16.24 -49.35 -9.66
CA ALA A 1176 -15.42 -50.51 -10.02
C ALA A 1176 -14.75 -51.15 -8.79
N ALA A 1177 -14.14 -50.34 -7.91
CA ALA A 1177 -13.53 -50.85 -6.68
C ALA A 1177 -14.54 -51.54 -5.73
N VAL A 1178 -15.78 -51.02 -5.64
CA VAL A 1178 -16.86 -51.67 -4.87
C VAL A 1178 -17.33 -52.96 -5.52
N ASN A 1179 -17.53 -53.01 -6.84
CA ASN A 1179 -17.90 -54.23 -7.56
C ASN A 1179 -16.79 -55.30 -7.55
N GLY A 1180 -15.51 -54.88 -7.50
CA GLY A 1180 -14.35 -55.77 -7.59
C GLY A 1180 -13.75 -55.88 -8.99
N ASP A 1181 -14.09 -54.94 -9.88
CA ASP A 1181 -13.54 -54.85 -11.23
C ASP A 1181 -12.08 -54.35 -11.19
N VAL A 1182 -11.28 -54.76 -12.18
CA VAL A 1182 -9.87 -54.33 -12.27
C VAL A 1182 -9.80 -52.88 -12.72
N LEU A 1183 -9.38 -51.98 -11.82
CA LEU A 1183 -9.09 -50.59 -12.16
C LEU A 1183 -7.90 -50.48 -13.11
N PRO A 1184 -7.89 -49.48 -14.02
CA PRO A 1184 -6.75 -49.21 -14.88
C PRO A 1184 -5.54 -48.78 -14.04
N THR A 1185 -4.54 -49.66 -13.92
CA THR A 1185 -3.28 -49.39 -13.23
C THR A 1185 -2.48 -48.33 -13.97
N SER A 1186 -1.87 -47.39 -13.23
CA SER A 1186 -1.20 -46.21 -13.78
C SER A 1186 0.20 -46.51 -14.37
N THR A 1187 0.34 -47.53 -15.19
CA THR A 1187 1.64 -48.12 -15.60
C THR A 1187 1.78 -48.41 -17.10
N ASP A 1188 0.77 -48.10 -17.90
CA ASP A 1188 0.86 -47.93 -19.37
C ASP A 1188 0.59 -46.44 -19.72
#